data_AF-A0A3A9IMQ5-F1
#
_entry.id   AF-A0A3A9IMQ5-F1
#
_cell.length_a   1.000
_cell.length_b   1.000
_cell.length_c   1.000
_cell.angle_alpha   90.00
_cell.angle_beta   90.00
_cell.angle_gamma   90.00
#
_symmetry.space_group_name_H-M   'P 1'
#
loop_
_entity.id
_entity.type
_entity.pdbx_description
1 polymer ?
#
loop_
_entity_poly.entity_id
_entity_poly.type
_entity_poly.pdbx_seq_one_letter_code
_entity_poly.pdbx_strand_id
1 'polypeptide(L)'
;MLRMNRIFLMLALLPLLVCASEVDRVREAWVIKARAGELDAAAHGLDALYRQSGDGKVLDDLIAVQLWRGDRKGALAACEPCELSPISNSTLEGVARAARDEKLYSEAISYYRILQGRDPANRNGWLGLFLTASDQGNRELARHAAADYEARFGRDQAILEARIYAARQGEDPMGELLARQQWLELEPDNPEQVLALYRVAVSLGAGPAAADLMGRYPKLFKPVDRLWLDYYQAVNLLRISAQTEDPVLARRSLTRTLALQERILARAPHDHVLYISARRDVVVTLVALGEFARAERESATLQAEGPLPDYVLEARADALAGLGRVDEASVIYLQLATPARAKDKRLLEKRFYAYSDGERYGAAQGLLAGWQEPPTRWDFTGNMRMANDDYEKVLQLKTLLQAWRGEAGAAEQQLEGWLKSAPANPWLWLQLGDIRRWRGHPDGAEQAYRQAVRWLPAGRTVLAEPGRLNARLDKGDWQGTPQAVRTLGNLTRDRQELQQRLTLEQAPQFVTDLTHGRNEGGSVQASRDWSYDSRLYSARTDGGDRLFVRRQGSFGEFDQQPERAAYTGLGAEIFFYPLQLTLEGGTGSELNHKGYLWSRLDWRLDDHWTLGAAINLNSADTPLRALARGNYADQYQLDLGWRQDETREGALRLEQMDISDGNRRLTASGWLRQDLWRRDRWWFDTTLRGATSRNEAVEVDYFNPLQDRNLELELAGRYRLPLDGRRSLLQSLTMSGNHYWQQGYGSDQGWQLSYRHDWILSPALSLGYGLGRRQAIYDGNPEFGNFIFANLQWSFM
;
A
#
# COMPACT_ATOMS: atom_id res chain seq x y z
N MET A 1 86.67 -7.18 -23.76
CA MET A 1 87.03 -7.34 -25.19
C MET A 1 86.45 -6.13 -25.94
N LEU A 2 87.22 -5.05 -26.14
CA LEU A 2 88.12 -4.79 -27.30
C LEU A 2 87.34 -4.83 -28.62
N ARG A 3 87.25 -3.76 -29.44
CA ARG A 3 88.33 -2.94 -30.03
C ARG A 3 87.81 -1.51 -30.30
N MET A 4 88.51 -0.39 -30.06
CA MET A 4 89.80 0.13 -30.60
C MET A 4 89.84 0.38 -32.13
N ASN A 5 89.75 1.66 -32.53
CA ASN A 5 90.69 2.44 -33.38
C ASN A 5 89.98 3.72 -33.85
N ARG A 6 90.35 4.95 -33.44
CA ARG A 6 91.54 5.76 -33.80
C ARG A 6 91.81 5.85 -35.32
N ILE A 7 91.36 6.95 -35.93
CA ILE A 7 92.08 7.65 -37.02
C ILE A 7 92.11 9.14 -36.67
N PHE A 8 93.27 9.73 -36.93
CA PHE A 8 93.77 11.03 -36.52
C PHE A 8 94.06 11.84 -37.80
N LEU A 9 93.68 13.12 -37.87
CA LEU A 9 94.31 14.19 -38.68
C LEU A 9 93.59 15.50 -38.29
N MET A 10 94.19 16.32 -37.42
CA MET A 10 95.03 17.51 -37.73
C MET A 10 94.33 18.57 -38.60
N LEU A 11 94.48 19.90 -38.44
CA LEU A 11 94.88 20.82 -37.36
C LEU A 11 94.78 22.20 -38.04
N ALA A 12 94.04 23.18 -37.50
CA ALA A 12 94.25 24.63 -37.73
C ALA A 12 93.28 25.42 -36.84
N LEU A 13 93.70 25.87 -35.66
CA LEU A 13 94.27 27.21 -35.39
C LEU A 13 93.21 28.31 -35.24
N LEU A 14 92.82 28.55 -33.99
CA LEU A 14 92.84 29.80 -33.22
C LEU A 14 91.60 29.98 -32.30
N PRO A 15 91.80 30.65 -31.14
CA PRO A 15 91.04 30.45 -29.93
C PRO A 15 89.78 31.32 -29.90
N LEU A 16 88.67 30.74 -29.46
CA LEU A 16 87.56 31.52 -28.93
C LEU A 16 87.38 31.10 -27.47
N LEU A 17 88.09 31.83 -26.61
CA LEU A 17 87.60 32.17 -25.28
C LEU A 17 86.14 32.62 -25.44
N VAL A 18 85.20 31.74 -25.10
CA VAL A 18 83.90 32.19 -24.60
C VAL A 18 84.06 32.20 -23.09
N CYS A 19 84.27 33.39 -22.54
CA CYS A 19 84.27 33.64 -21.11
C CYS A 19 82.98 33.06 -20.51
N ALA A 20 83.06 32.03 -19.67
CA ALA A 20 82.00 31.77 -18.71
C ALA A 20 81.90 33.03 -17.82
N SER A 21 80.73 33.64 -17.76
CA SER A 21 80.52 34.81 -16.92
C SER A 21 80.82 34.45 -15.45
N GLU A 22 81.31 35.39 -14.66
CA GLU A 22 81.52 35.20 -13.21
C GLU A 22 80.26 34.67 -12.52
N VAL A 23 79.08 35.06 -13.02
CA VAL A 23 77.74 34.59 -12.61
C VAL A 23 77.57 33.07 -12.78
N ASP A 24 77.98 32.48 -13.91
CA ASP A 24 77.81 31.04 -14.18
C ASP A 24 78.63 30.18 -13.21
N ARG A 25 79.84 30.62 -12.86
CA ARG A 25 80.70 29.93 -11.88
C ARG A 25 80.12 30.00 -10.46
N VAL A 26 79.56 31.13 -10.06
CA VAL A 26 78.91 31.30 -8.74
C VAL A 26 77.59 30.51 -8.68
N ARG A 27 76.82 30.49 -9.77
CA ARG A 27 75.61 29.66 -9.92
C ARG A 27 75.91 28.18 -9.71
N GLU A 28 76.90 27.63 -10.40
CA GLU A 28 77.27 26.21 -10.28
C GLU A 28 77.72 25.84 -8.85
N ALA A 29 78.41 26.73 -8.14
CA ALA A 29 78.79 26.51 -6.74
C ALA A 29 77.55 26.36 -5.82
N TRP A 30 76.49 27.15 -6.04
CA TRP A 30 75.24 27.01 -5.30
C TRP A 30 74.43 25.78 -5.70
N VAL A 31 74.42 25.39 -6.98
CA VAL A 31 73.79 24.15 -7.45
C VAL A 31 74.46 22.91 -6.83
N ILE A 32 75.80 22.92 -6.72
CA ILE A 32 76.55 21.83 -6.04
C ILE A 32 76.13 21.74 -4.56
N LYS A 33 75.99 22.88 -3.87
CA LYS A 33 75.48 22.90 -2.49
C LYS A 33 74.05 22.39 -2.37
N ALA A 34 73.18 22.76 -3.31
CA ALA A 34 71.80 22.23 -3.34
C ALA A 34 71.78 20.70 -3.49
N ARG A 35 72.62 20.15 -4.37
CA ARG A 35 72.75 18.70 -4.56
C ARG A 35 73.36 17.98 -3.35
N ALA A 36 74.14 18.67 -2.53
CA ALA A 36 74.66 18.17 -1.26
C ALA A 36 73.63 18.24 -0.11
N GLY A 37 72.41 18.72 -0.37
CA GLY A 37 71.33 18.81 0.62
C GLY A 37 71.26 20.14 1.37
N GLU A 38 72.17 21.09 1.11
CA GLU A 38 72.16 22.44 1.70
C GLU A 38 71.18 23.37 0.96
N LEU A 39 69.91 22.94 0.86
CA LEU A 39 68.89 23.63 0.06
C LEU A 39 68.68 25.07 0.55
N ASP A 40 68.69 25.31 1.87
CA ASP A 40 68.53 26.62 2.52
C ASP A 40 69.58 27.64 2.09
N ALA A 41 70.85 27.28 2.23
CA ALA A 41 71.96 28.12 1.81
C ALA A 41 71.96 28.33 0.29
N ALA A 42 71.62 27.29 -0.48
CA ALA A 42 71.59 27.36 -1.93
C ALA A 42 70.51 28.32 -2.47
N ALA A 43 69.27 28.30 -1.96
CA ALA A 43 68.26 29.24 -2.47
C ALA A 43 68.52 30.68 -2.05
N HIS A 44 69.02 30.94 -0.82
CA HIS A 44 69.41 32.30 -0.45
C HIS A 44 70.56 32.82 -1.33
N GLY A 45 71.54 31.96 -1.60
CA GLY A 45 72.66 32.28 -2.49
C GLY A 45 72.23 32.53 -3.93
N LEU A 46 71.32 31.71 -4.46
CA LEU A 46 70.77 31.86 -5.82
C LEU A 46 69.82 33.06 -5.93
N ASP A 47 69.02 33.38 -4.92
CA ASP A 47 68.15 34.58 -4.89
C ASP A 47 69.00 35.86 -4.88
N ALA A 48 70.02 35.92 -4.02
CA ALA A 48 70.95 37.04 -3.99
C ALA A 48 71.70 37.20 -5.33
N LEU A 49 72.11 36.09 -5.95
CA LEU A 49 72.78 36.09 -7.25
C LEU A 49 71.82 36.53 -8.37
N TYR A 50 70.57 36.07 -8.37
CA TYR A 50 69.58 36.44 -9.38
C TYR A 50 69.22 37.92 -9.31
N ARG A 51 69.04 38.48 -8.11
CA ARG A 51 68.77 39.93 -7.93
C ARG A 51 69.88 40.83 -8.48
N GLN A 52 71.12 40.32 -8.55
CA GLN A 52 72.27 41.06 -9.08
C GLN A 52 72.46 40.85 -10.59
N SER A 53 72.20 39.64 -11.08
CA SER A 53 72.53 39.26 -12.46
C SER A 53 71.36 39.37 -13.43
N GLY A 54 70.12 39.19 -12.96
CA GLY A 54 68.95 38.99 -13.82
C GLY A 54 69.05 37.76 -14.73
N ASP A 55 69.99 36.84 -14.47
CA ASP A 55 70.31 35.74 -15.37
C ASP A 55 69.26 34.62 -15.31
N GLY A 56 68.80 34.19 -16.49
CA GLY A 56 67.75 33.18 -16.64
C GLY A 56 68.10 31.79 -16.11
N LYS A 57 69.36 31.38 -16.19
CA LYS A 57 69.80 30.08 -15.66
C LYS A 57 69.87 30.13 -14.13
N VAL A 58 70.26 31.26 -13.55
CA VAL A 58 70.23 31.45 -12.09
C VAL A 58 68.79 31.40 -11.57
N LEU A 59 67.84 32.01 -12.29
CA LEU A 59 66.41 31.92 -12.00
C LEU A 59 65.90 30.48 -12.06
N ASP A 60 66.27 29.75 -13.10
CA ASP A 60 65.88 28.35 -13.31
C ASP A 60 66.32 27.46 -12.15
N ASP A 61 67.59 27.58 -11.75
CA ASP A 61 68.16 26.85 -10.62
C ASP A 61 67.55 27.29 -9.27
N LEU A 62 67.28 28.59 -9.09
CA LEU A 62 66.63 29.12 -7.88
C LEU A 62 65.25 28.48 -7.68
N ILE A 63 64.42 28.49 -8.72
CA ILE A 63 63.07 27.93 -8.69
C ILE A 63 63.13 26.41 -8.47
N ALA A 64 64.01 25.70 -9.17
CA ALA A 64 64.18 24.26 -8.98
C ALA A 64 64.56 23.91 -7.53
N VAL A 65 65.48 24.67 -6.91
CA VAL A 65 65.87 24.48 -5.51
C VAL A 65 64.73 24.83 -4.55
N GLN A 66 63.92 25.85 -4.84
CA GLN A 66 62.71 26.19 -4.08
C GLN A 66 61.65 25.08 -4.14
N LEU A 67 61.48 24.44 -5.31
CA LEU A 67 60.60 23.29 -5.46
C LEU A 67 61.14 22.05 -4.69
N TRP A 68 62.45 21.80 -4.71
CA TRP A 68 63.06 20.67 -3.98
C TRP A 68 62.95 20.77 -2.46
N ARG A 69 62.96 21.98 -1.89
CA ARG A 69 62.71 22.19 -0.46
C ARG A 69 61.23 22.16 -0.05
N GLY A 70 60.31 22.07 -1.03
CA GLY A 70 58.87 22.16 -0.80
C GLY A 70 58.31 23.58 -0.63
N ASP A 71 59.08 24.63 -0.93
CA ASP A 71 58.64 26.03 -0.86
C ASP A 71 57.97 26.45 -2.17
N ARG A 72 56.74 26.00 -2.35
CA ARG A 72 55.93 26.25 -3.56
C ARG A 72 55.64 27.73 -3.76
N LYS A 73 55.39 28.46 -2.67
CA LYS A 73 55.12 29.90 -2.71
C LYS A 73 56.36 30.71 -3.08
N GLY A 74 57.52 30.32 -2.55
CA GLY A 74 58.81 30.90 -2.95
C GLY A 74 59.10 30.66 -4.43
N ALA A 75 58.85 29.44 -4.94
CA ALA A 75 59.01 29.10 -6.36
C ALA A 75 58.10 29.93 -7.28
N LEU A 76 56.84 30.14 -6.88
CA LEU A 76 55.89 30.97 -7.63
C LEU A 76 56.28 32.45 -7.61
N ALA A 77 56.64 32.97 -6.44
CA ALA A 77 57.08 34.37 -6.27
C ALA A 77 58.37 34.67 -7.04
N ALA A 78 59.33 33.74 -7.05
CA ALA A 78 60.56 33.89 -7.81
C ALA A 78 60.30 33.93 -9.33
N CYS A 79 59.21 33.32 -9.81
CA CYS A 79 58.90 33.30 -11.23
C CYS A 79 58.11 34.54 -11.72
N GLU A 80 57.62 35.45 -10.88
CA GLU A 80 56.67 36.51 -11.31
C GLU A 80 57.34 37.67 -12.10
N PRO A 81 56.95 37.98 -13.37
CA PRO A 81 55.96 37.31 -14.23
C PRO A 81 56.54 36.09 -14.99
N CYS A 82 55.93 34.93 -14.78
CA CYS A 82 56.52 33.65 -15.20
C CYS A 82 56.38 33.40 -16.70
N GLU A 83 55.42 34.07 -17.34
CA GLU A 83 55.07 33.86 -18.75
C GLU A 83 56.20 34.23 -19.72
N LEU A 84 57.02 35.22 -19.33
CA LEU A 84 58.15 35.73 -20.12
C LEU A 84 59.51 35.31 -19.54
N SER A 85 59.51 34.52 -18.47
CA SER A 85 60.74 34.14 -17.77
C SER A 85 61.55 33.12 -18.59
N PRO A 86 62.89 33.32 -18.75
CA PRO A 86 63.78 32.44 -19.50
C PRO A 86 64.16 31.18 -18.69
N ILE A 87 63.15 30.44 -18.22
CA ILE A 87 63.27 29.19 -17.47
C ILE A 87 63.15 27.97 -18.38
N SER A 88 63.71 26.84 -17.95
CA SER A 88 63.61 25.56 -18.64
C SER A 88 62.18 24.98 -18.58
N ASN A 89 61.85 24.10 -19.53
CA ASN A 89 60.55 23.45 -19.57
C ASN A 89 60.28 22.58 -18.33
N SER A 90 61.32 21.96 -17.75
CA SER A 90 61.21 21.19 -16.50
C SER A 90 60.86 22.07 -15.30
N THR A 91 61.44 23.26 -15.22
CA THR A 91 61.13 24.23 -14.16
C THR A 91 59.74 24.83 -14.36
N LEU A 92 59.37 25.14 -15.60
CA LEU A 92 58.01 25.60 -15.92
C LEU A 92 56.95 24.55 -15.56
N GLU A 93 57.21 23.26 -15.81
CA GLU A 93 56.34 22.16 -15.38
C GLU A 93 56.22 22.10 -13.85
N GLY A 94 57.34 22.25 -13.14
CA GLY A 94 57.39 22.29 -11.69
C GLY A 94 56.61 23.47 -11.09
N VAL A 95 56.73 24.66 -11.69
CA VAL A 95 55.99 25.87 -11.29
C VAL A 95 54.50 25.74 -11.62
N ALA A 96 54.14 25.20 -12.78
CA ALA A 96 52.75 24.92 -13.14
C ALA A 96 52.09 23.95 -12.14
N ARG A 97 52.82 22.92 -11.72
CA ARG A 97 52.38 22.00 -10.66
C ARG A 97 52.26 22.70 -9.31
N ALA A 98 53.23 23.53 -8.93
CA ALA A 98 53.18 24.29 -7.69
C ALA A 98 51.97 25.25 -7.64
N ALA A 99 51.68 25.94 -8.76
CA ALA A 99 50.49 26.79 -8.88
C ALA A 99 49.19 25.99 -8.70
N ARG A 100 49.10 24.80 -9.30
CA ARG A 100 47.95 23.90 -9.13
C ARG A 100 47.80 23.46 -7.67
N ASP A 101 48.89 23.03 -7.04
CA ASP A 101 48.90 22.54 -5.65
C ASP A 101 48.53 23.66 -4.65
N GLU A 102 48.88 24.92 -4.95
CA GLU A 102 48.48 26.11 -4.17
C GLU A 102 47.09 26.67 -4.55
N LYS A 103 46.33 25.96 -5.41
CA LYS A 103 44.98 26.32 -5.90
C LYS A 103 44.93 27.61 -6.73
N LEU A 104 46.04 28.05 -7.29
CA LEU A 104 46.15 29.16 -8.25
C LEU A 104 45.84 28.64 -9.66
N TYR A 105 44.60 28.19 -9.88
CA TYR A 105 44.22 27.44 -11.07
C TYR A 105 44.39 28.21 -12.38
N SER A 106 44.11 29.53 -12.39
CA SER A 106 44.28 30.38 -13.58
C SER A 106 45.74 30.46 -14.03
N GLU A 107 46.66 30.60 -13.07
CA GLU A 107 48.10 30.67 -13.31
C GLU A 107 48.63 29.32 -13.77
N ALA A 108 48.26 28.23 -13.09
CA ALA A 108 48.60 26.88 -13.49
C ALA A 108 48.13 26.55 -14.92
N ILE A 109 46.91 26.94 -15.30
CA ILE A 109 46.39 26.79 -16.66
C ILE A 109 47.23 27.59 -17.67
N SER A 110 47.60 28.84 -17.34
CA SER A 110 48.47 29.64 -18.20
C SER A 110 49.83 28.96 -18.40
N TYR A 111 50.47 28.52 -17.32
CA TYR A 111 51.78 27.89 -17.35
C TYR A 111 51.78 26.55 -18.10
N TYR A 112 50.75 25.72 -17.92
CA TYR A 112 50.60 24.49 -18.69
C TYR A 112 50.35 24.76 -20.18
N ARG A 113 49.60 25.80 -20.55
CA ARG A 113 49.42 26.19 -21.98
C ARG A 113 50.72 26.69 -22.61
N ILE A 114 51.51 27.47 -21.87
CA ILE A 114 52.85 27.90 -22.32
C ILE A 114 53.74 26.67 -22.52
N LEU A 115 53.73 25.73 -21.58
CA LEU A 115 54.51 24.50 -21.66
C LEU A 115 54.10 23.65 -22.88
N GLN A 116 52.81 23.52 -23.17
CA GLN A 116 52.29 22.83 -24.37
C GLN A 116 52.75 23.49 -25.67
N GLY A 117 52.92 24.82 -25.69
CA GLY A 117 53.46 25.57 -26.82
C GLY A 117 54.98 25.42 -26.98
N ARG A 118 55.72 25.45 -25.86
CA ARG A 118 57.20 25.33 -25.84
C ARG A 118 57.68 23.91 -26.12
N ASP A 119 56.97 22.91 -25.60
CA ASP A 119 57.29 21.49 -25.77
C ASP A 119 56.00 20.66 -25.97
N PRO A 120 55.51 20.59 -27.22
CA PRO A 120 54.33 19.80 -27.53
C PRO A 120 54.47 18.30 -27.24
N ALA A 121 55.70 17.78 -27.10
CA ALA A 121 55.97 16.37 -26.81
C ALA A 121 55.93 16.05 -25.30
N ASN A 122 55.93 17.06 -24.43
CA ASN A 122 55.85 16.86 -22.98
C ASN A 122 54.44 16.45 -22.54
N ARG A 123 54.27 15.14 -22.23
CA ARG A 123 53.00 14.56 -21.74
C ARG A 123 52.48 15.24 -20.47
N ASN A 124 53.37 15.60 -19.54
CA ASN A 124 52.99 16.21 -18.26
C ASN A 124 52.39 17.61 -18.44
N GLY A 125 52.80 18.34 -19.49
CA GLY A 125 52.20 19.63 -19.84
C GLY A 125 50.73 19.51 -20.26
N TRP A 126 50.38 18.44 -20.98
CA TRP A 126 49.01 18.15 -21.39
C TRP A 126 48.17 17.57 -20.24
N LEU A 127 48.73 16.62 -19.50
CA LEU A 127 48.06 15.99 -18.36
C LEU A 127 47.82 16.97 -17.19
N GLY A 128 48.81 17.83 -16.93
CA GLY A 128 48.73 18.88 -15.92
C GLY A 128 47.63 19.89 -16.19
N LEU A 129 47.41 20.27 -17.46
CA LEU A 129 46.28 21.11 -17.85
C LEU A 129 44.93 20.43 -17.54
N PHE A 130 44.78 19.15 -17.92
CA PHE A 130 43.57 18.38 -17.65
C PHE A 130 43.27 18.30 -16.15
N LEU A 131 44.27 17.96 -15.35
CA LEU A 131 44.14 17.83 -13.91
C LEU A 131 43.82 19.18 -13.24
N THR A 132 44.48 20.27 -13.66
CA THR A 132 44.22 21.62 -13.14
C THR A 132 42.81 22.09 -13.48
N ALA A 133 42.36 21.87 -14.72
CA ALA A 133 41.01 22.20 -15.14
C ALA A 133 39.95 21.40 -14.36
N SER A 134 40.26 20.13 -14.06
CA SER A 134 39.41 19.26 -13.25
C SER A 134 39.31 19.75 -11.80
N ASP A 135 40.44 20.08 -11.16
CA ASP A 135 40.46 20.60 -9.79
C ASP A 135 39.78 21.98 -9.67
N GLN A 136 39.81 22.80 -10.74
CA GLN A 136 39.08 24.07 -10.81
C GLN A 136 37.55 23.88 -10.97
N GLY A 137 37.09 22.69 -11.36
CA GLY A 137 35.69 22.43 -11.74
C GLY A 137 35.32 22.89 -13.15
N ASN A 138 36.30 23.25 -13.99
CA ASN A 138 36.08 23.68 -15.37
C ASN A 138 35.92 22.46 -16.30
N ARG A 139 34.70 21.92 -16.35
CA ARG A 139 34.36 20.69 -17.09
C ARG A 139 34.63 20.77 -18.59
N GLU A 140 34.38 21.92 -19.21
CA GLU A 140 34.61 22.11 -20.65
C GLU A 140 36.11 22.06 -20.97
N LEU A 141 36.92 22.81 -20.23
CA LEU A 141 38.37 22.80 -20.42
C LEU A 141 38.99 21.44 -20.11
N ALA A 142 38.52 20.74 -19.06
CA ALA A 142 38.99 19.40 -18.74
C ALA A 142 38.65 18.41 -19.89
N ARG A 143 37.44 18.47 -20.45
CA ARG A 143 37.06 17.61 -21.59
C ARG A 143 37.95 17.87 -22.81
N HIS A 144 38.17 19.13 -23.16
CA HIS A 144 39.06 19.50 -24.26
C HIS A 144 40.50 19.05 -24.02
N ALA A 145 41.06 19.34 -22.84
CA ALA A 145 42.43 18.95 -22.50
C ALA A 145 42.64 17.43 -22.54
N ALA A 146 41.66 16.65 -22.09
CA ALA A 146 41.72 15.18 -22.18
C ALA A 146 41.65 14.68 -23.63
N ALA A 147 40.81 15.28 -24.47
CA ALA A 147 40.71 14.93 -25.89
C ALA A 147 41.99 15.28 -26.65
N ASP A 148 42.57 16.46 -26.37
CA ASP A 148 43.83 16.90 -26.96
C ASP A 148 45.00 16.00 -26.55
N TYR A 149 45.04 15.54 -25.29
CA TYR A 149 46.02 14.55 -24.83
C TYR A 149 45.90 13.25 -25.62
N GLU A 150 44.69 12.66 -25.68
CA GLU A 150 44.46 11.38 -26.34
C GLU A 150 44.73 11.45 -27.85
N ALA A 151 44.39 12.55 -28.51
CA ALA A 151 44.66 12.75 -29.94
C ALA A 151 46.16 12.76 -30.26
N ARG A 152 47.01 13.17 -29.31
CA ARG A 152 48.46 13.32 -29.49
C ARG A 152 49.24 12.10 -29.05
N PHE A 153 48.93 11.56 -27.88
CA PHE A 153 49.71 10.49 -27.25
C PHE A 153 49.02 9.12 -27.27
N GLY A 154 47.77 9.08 -27.73
CA GLY A 154 46.90 7.93 -27.55
C GLY A 154 46.37 7.82 -26.12
N ARG A 155 45.52 6.82 -25.90
CA ARG A 155 45.02 6.49 -24.56
C ARG A 155 46.03 5.59 -23.86
N ASP A 156 46.72 6.13 -22.86
CA ASP A 156 47.68 5.43 -22.01
C ASP A 156 47.21 5.37 -20.54
N GLN A 157 48.00 4.73 -19.68
CA GLN A 157 47.69 4.62 -18.25
C GLN A 157 47.59 6.00 -17.56
N ALA A 158 48.43 6.96 -17.95
CA ALA A 158 48.53 8.26 -17.29
C ALA A 158 47.24 9.09 -17.44
N ILE A 159 46.64 9.12 -18.65
CA ILE A 159 45.37 9.82 -18.84
C ILE A 159 44.20 9.10 -18.16
N LEU A 160 44.22 7.77 -18.07
CA LEU A 160 43.18 7.01 -17.39
C LEU A 160 43.24 7.18 -15.87
N GLU A 161 44.43 7.20 -15.28
CA GLU A 161 44.64 7.48 -13.87
C GLU A 161 44.12 8.88 -13.53
N ALA A 162 44.47 9.87 -14.36
CA ALA A 162 44.00 11.24 -14.19
C ALA A 162 42.46 11.33 -14.29
N ARG A 163 41.84 10.60 -15.23
CA ARG A 163 40.37 10.53 -15.35
C ARG A 163 39.71 9.92 -14.12
N ILE A 164 40.28 8.84 -13.57
CA ILE A 164 39.79 8.22 -12.32
C ILE A 164 39.90 9.21 -11.17
N TYR A 165 41.03 9.92 -11.05
CA TYR A 165 41.21 10.97 -10.04
C TYR A 165 40.16 12.08 -10.18
N ALA A 166 40.00 12.63 -11.38
CA ALA A 166 39.04 13.70 -11.65
C ALA A 166 37.59 13.26 -11.38
N ALA A 167 37.24 12.04 -11.78
CA ALA A 167 35.91 11.47 -11.53
C ALA A 167 35.63 11.31 -10.03
N ARG A 168 36.61 10.85 -9.24
CA ARG A 168 36.46 10.71 -7.77
C ARG A 168 36.33 12.06 -7.07
N GLN A 169 37.11 13.06 -7.49
CA GLN A 169 36.99 14.42 -6.96
C GLN A 169 35.64 15.07 -7.31
N GLY A 170 35.13 14.78 -8.50
CA GLY A 170 33.85 15.31 -8.99
C GLY A 170 32.62 14.52 -8.57
N GLU A 171 32.77 13.49 -7.72
CA GLU A 171 31.71 12.53 -7.35
C GLU A 171 30.97 11.96 -8.58
N ASP A 172 31.72 11.64 -9.64
CA ASP A 172 31.22 11.10 -10.91
C ASP A 172 31.51 9.58 -11.03
N PRO A 173 30.66 8.71 -10.44
CA PRO A 173 30.86 7.27 -10.50
C PRO A 173 30.74 6.71 -11.93
N MET A 174 30.05 7.40 -12.84
CA MET A 174 29.95 6.98 -14.24
C MET A 174 31.24 7.26 -15.01
N GLY A 175 31.85 8.42 -14.77
CA GLY A 175 33.19 8.75 -15.29
C GLY A 175 34.26 7.80 -14.77
N GLU A 176 34.22 7.45 -13.48
CA GLU A 176 35.14 6.46 -12.90
C GLU A 176 34.94 5.07 -13.51
N LEU A 177 33.69 4.61 -13.67
CA LEU A 177 33.37 3.34 -14.31
C LEU A 177 33.94 3.28 -15.73
N LEU A 178 33.73 4.32 -16.53
CA LEU A 178 34.22 4.39 -17.91
C LEU A 178 35.75 4.32 -17.97
N ALA A 179 36.44 5.13 -17.15
CA ALA A 179 37.90 5.16 -17.15
C ALA A 179 38.52 3.82 -16.74
N ARG A 180 37.90 3.10 -15.79
CA ARG A 180 38.35 1.76 -15.38
C ARG A 180 38.07 0.69 -16.43
N GLN A 181 36.93 0.75 -17.13
CA GLN A 181 36.66 -0.13 -18.27
C GLN A 181 37.70 0.06 -19.37
N GLN A 182 37.99 1.31 -19.71
CA GLN A 182 39.03 1.66 -20.69
C GLN A 182 40.42 1.21 -20.25
N TRP A 183 40.72 1.19 -18.95
CA TRP A 183 41.97 0.62 -18.44
C TRP A 183 42.04 -0.88 -18.70
N LEU A 184 40.95 -1.61 -18.44
CA LEU A 184 40.90 -3.06 -18.66
C LEU A 184 40.89 -3.44 -20.15
N GLU A 185 40.61 -2.51 -21.07
CA GLU A 185 40.86 -2.72 -22.51
C GLU A 185 42.36 -2.77 -22.83
N LEU A 186 43.19 -2.01 -22.09
CA LEU A 186 44.64 -2.01 -22.22
C LEU A 186 45.30 -3.15 -21.43
N GLU A 187 44.82 -3.40 -20.21
CA GLU A 187 45.32 -4.43 -19.31
C GLU A 187 44.19 -5.31 -18.78
N PRO A 188 43.75 -6.33 -19.55
CA PRO A 188 42.60 -7.16 -19.18
C PRO A 188 42.76 -7.90 -17.85
N ASP A 189 43.98 -8.24 -17.44
CA ASP A 189 44.23 -9.05 -16.24
C ASP A 189 44.68 -8.23 -15.02
N ASN A 190 44.56 -6.89 -15.04
CA ASN A 190 44.97 -6.05 -13.93
C ASN A 190 44.02 -6.23 -12.71
N PRO A 191 44.47 -6.87 -11.61
CA PRO A 191 43.59 -7.25 -10.51
C PRO A 191 43.05 -6.05 -9.73
N GLU A 192 43.82 -4.97 -9.63
CA GLU A 192 43.42 -3.76 -8.93
C GLU A 192 42.26 -3.07 -9.64
N GLN A 193 42.36 -2.94 -10.97
CA GLN A 193 41.34 -2.29 -11.78
C GLN A 193 40.06 -3.13 -11.87
N VAL A 194 40.16 -4.46 -11.94
CA VAL A 194 38.99 -5.36 -11.88
C VAL A 194 38.25 -5.19 -10.56
N LEU A 195 38.96 -5.23 -9.42
CA LEU A 195 38.34 -5.09 -8.09
C LEU A 195 37.74 -3.69 -7.88
N ALA A 196 38.40 -2.65 -8.36
CA ALA A 196 37.88 -1.29 -8.27
C ALA A 196 36.65 -1.09 -9.17
N LEU A 197 36.68 -1.59 -10.41
CA LEU A 197 35.53 -1.55 -11.32
C LEU A 197 34.33 -2.31 -10.74
N TYR A 198 34.57 -3.46 -10.10
CA TYR A 198 33.54 -4.21 -9.38
C TYR A 198 32.87 -3.34 -8.29
N ARG A 199 33.65 -2.63 -7.46
CA ARG A 199 33.11 -1.76 -6.39
C ARG A 199 32.24 -0.63 -6.96
N VAL A 200 32.70 0.02 -8.03
CA VAL A 200 31.94 1.09 -8.71
C VAL A 200 30.67 0.55 -9.35
N ALA A 201 30.74 -0.62 -9.98
CA ALA A 201 29.56 -1.28 -10.55
C ALA A 201 28.52 -1.63 -9.47
N VAL A 202 28.96 -2.13 -8.31
CA VAL A 202 28.08 -2.42 -7.17
C VAL A 202 27.44 -1.14 -6.61
N SER A 203 28.22 -0.06 -6.42
CA SER A 203 27.68 1.21 -5.90
C SER A 203 26.66 1.85 -6.85
N LEU A 204 26.81 1.65 -8.16
CA LEU A 204 25.86 2.09 -9.18
C LEU A 204 24.63 1.17 -9.32
N GLY A 205 24.59 0.03 -8.60
CA GLY A 205 23.53 -0.96 -8.76
C GLY A 205 23.61 -1.78 -10.06
N ALA A 206 24.75 -1.75 -10.77
CA ALA A 206 25.01 -2.49 -12.00
C ALA A 206 25.32 -3.97 -11.73
N GLY A 207 24.36 -4.66 -11.10
CA GLY A 207 24.49 -6.05 -10.65
C GLY A 207 24.92 -7.05 -11.73
N PRO A 208 24.38 -7.01 -12.97
CA PRO A 208 24.81 -7.89 -14.05
C PRO A 208 26.28 -7.68 -14.45
N ALA A 209 26.75 -6.43 -14.50
CA ALA A 209 28.14 -6.11 -14.84
C ALA A 209 29.10 -6.61 -13.75
N ALA A 210 28.75 -6.39 -12.47
CA ALA A 210 29.52 -6.92 -11.35
C ALA A 210 29.56 -8.47 -11.35
N ALA A 211 28.45 -9.13 -11.69
CA ALA A 211 28.38 -10.59 -11.79
C ALA A 211 29.26 -11.13 -12.94
N ASP A 212 29.29 -10.44 -14.08
CA ASP A 212 30.14 -10.80 -15.21
C ASP A 212 31.62 -10.67 -14.87
N LEU A 213 32.04 -9.60 -14.19
CA LEU A 213 33.41 -9.46 -13.68
C LEU A 213 33.80 -10.61 -12.75
N MET A 214 32.92 -11.02 -11.83
CA MET A 214 33.17 -12.18 -10.98
C MET A 214 33.28 -13.50 -11.74
N GLY A 215 32.49 -13.66 -12.81
CA GLY A 215 32.51 -14.84 -13.66
C GLY A 215 33.78 -14.94 -14.52
N ARG A 216 34.26 -13.80 -15.04
CA ARG A 216 35.48 -13.72 -15.85
C ARG A 216 36.76 -13.86 -15.02
N TYR A 217 36.78 -13.30 -13.81
CA TYR A 217 37.96 -13.31 -12.92
C TYR A 217 37.72 -14.05 -11.59
N PRO A 218 37.33 -15.33 -11.60
CA PRO A 218 36.86 -16.03 -10.40
C PRO A 218 37.93 -16.15 -9.29
N LYS A 219 39.22 -16.12 -9.65
CA LYS A 219 40.34 -16.20 -8.69
C LYS A 219 40.51 -14.94 -7.85
N LEU A 220 39.97 -13.80 -8.28
CA LEU A 220 40.09 -12.51 -7.56
C LEU A 220 39.03 -12.33 -6.47
N PHE A 221 38.00 -13.18 -6.45
CA PHE A 221 36.86 -13.05 -5.55
C PHE A 221 36.73 -14.24 -4.61
N LYS A 222 36.40 -13.95 -3.35
CA LYS A 222 36.06 -14.94 -2.33
C LYS A 222 34.57 -15.28 -2.42
N PRO A 223 34.14 -16.45 -1.91
CA PRO A 223 32.72 -16.80 -1.83
C PRO A 223 31.85 -15.74 -1.14
N VAL A 224 32.37 -15.06 -0.12
CA VAL A 224 31.67 -13.97 0.58
C VAL A 224 31.43 -12.74 -0.30
N ASP A 225 32.31 -12.44 -1.26
CA ASP A 225 32.14 -11.32 -2.19
C ASP A 225 30.92 -11.53 -3.09
N ARG A 226 30.60 -12.81 -3.38
CA ARG A 226 29.39 -13.15 -4.12
C ARG A 226 28.14 -12.88 -3.28
N LEU A 227 28.20 -13.15 -1.99
CA LEU A 227 27.08 -12.88 -1.07
C LEU A 227 26.85 -11.38 -0.89
N TRP A 228 27.91 -10.57 -0.88
CA TRP A 228 27.78 -9.10 -0.91
C TRP A 228 27.10 -8.61 -2.19
N LEU A 229 27.47 -9.14 -3.36
CA LEU A 229 26.78 -8.81 -4.62
C LEU A 229 25.30 -9.18 -4.57
N ASP A 230 24.98 -10.41 -4.12
CA ASP A 230 23.60 -10.87 -3.98
C ASP A 230 22.82 -9.97 -2.99
N TYR A 231 23.46 -9.48 -1.91
CA TYR A 231 22.88 -8.53 -0.95
C TYR A 231 22.53 -7.19 -1.60
N TYR A 232 23.48 -6.55 -2.29
CA TYR A 232 23.22 -5.26 -2.95
C TYR A 232 22.18 -5.37 -4.06
N GLN A 233 22.14 -6.49 -4.79
CA GLN A 233 21.08 -6.76 -5.76
C GLN A 233 19.71 -6.88 -5.08
N ALA A 234 19.62 -7.59 -3.95
CA ALA A 234 18.39 -7.69 -3.19
C ALA A 234 17.91 -6.32 -2.69
N VAL A 235 18.79 -5.51 -2.10
CA VAL A 235 18.47 -4.16 -1.62
C VAL A 235 17.97 -3.27 -2.76
N ASN A 236 18.63 -3.29 -3.92
CA ASN A 236 18.21 -2.47 -5.06
C ASN A 236 16.85 -2.93 -5.62
N LEU A 237 16.62 -4.24 -5.74
CA LEU A 237 15.33 -4.78 -6.20
C LEU A 237 14.20 -4.43 -5.21
N LEU A 238 14.46 -4.52 -3.90
CA LEU A 238 13.50 -4.12 -2.87
C LEU A 238 13.14 -2.63 -3.02
N ARG A 239 14.13 -1.75 -3.17
CA ARG A 239 13.91 -0.31 -3.39
C ARG A 239 13.10 0.00 -4.66
N ILE A 240 13.45 -0.63 -5.79
CA ILE A 240 12.75 -0.42 -7.07
C ILE A 240 11.32 -0.94 -6.99
N SER A 241 11.10 -2.09 -6.34
CA SER A 241 9.75 -2.67 -6.20
C SER A 241 8.78 -1.73 -5.48
N ALA A 242 9.24 -1.00 -4.45
CA ALA A 242 8.44 -0.01 -3.73
C ALA A 242 8.03 1.20 -4.58
N GLN A 243 8.69 1.43 -5.72
CA GLN A 243 8.39 2.50 -6.68
C GLN A 243 7.71 1.96 -7.95
N THR A 244 7.57 0.64 -8.07
CA THR A 244 7.01 0.00 -9.26
C THR A 244 5.49 -0.04 -9.14
N GLU A 245 4.80 0.65 -10.06
CA GLU A 245 3.34 0.71 -10.04
C GLU A 245 2.66 -0.55 -10.56
N ASP A 246 3.32 -1.31 -11.44
CA ASP A 246 2.83 -2.59 -11.93
C ASP A 246 2.98 -3.68 -10.83
N PRO A 247 1.87 -4.18 -10.25
CA PRO A 247 1.94 -5.17 -9.18
C PRO A 247 2.62 -6.48 -9.62
N VAL A 248 2.57 -6.84 -10.90
CA VAL A 248 3.19 -8.05 -11.44
C VAL A 248 4.72 -7.89 -11.43
N LEU A 249 5.22 -6.77 -11.91
CA LEU A 249 6.66 -6.47 -11.93
C LEU A 249 7.19 -6.27 -10.51
N ALA A 250 6.43 -5.59 -9.64
CA ALA A 250 6.76 -5.44 -8.23
C ALA A 250 6.89 -6.80 -7.55
N ARG A 251 5.87 -7.68 -7.67
CA ARG A 251 5.91 -9.02 -7.09
C ARG A 251 7.05 -9.87 -7.64
N ARG A 252 7.30 -9.85 -8.95
CA ARG A 252 8.44 -10.56 -9.55
C ARG A 252 9.78 -10.11 -8.97
N SER A 253 9.94 -8.81 -8.79
CA SER A 253 11.15 -8.21 -8.19
C SER A 253 11.31 -8.62 -6.72
N LEU A 254 10.21 -8.63 -5.94
CA LEU A 254 10.19 -9.06 -4.55
C LEU A 254 10.47 -10.56 -4.39
N THR A 255 9.90 -11.42 -5.25
CA THR A 255 10.20 -12.86 -5.25
C THR A 255 11.68 -13.12 -5.54
N ARG A 256 12.27 -12.38 -6.48
CA ARG A 256 13.72 -12.45 -6.75
C ARG A 256 14.55 -11.94 -5.57
N THR A 257 14.10 -10.88 -4.92
CA THR A 257 14.73 -10.33 -3.70
C THR A 257 14.78 -11.39 -2.60
N LEU A 258 13.65 -12.05 -2.33
CA LEU A 258 13.55 -13.10 -1.31
C LEU A 258 14.49 -14.27 -1.62
N ALA A 259 14.55 -14.73 -2.87
CA ALA A 259 15.44 -15.81 -3.29
C ALA A 259 16.93 -15.47 -3.11
N LEU A 260 17.33 -14.21 -3.33
CA LEU A 260 18.70 -13.75 -3.06
C LEU A 260 18.99 -13.73 -1.56
N GLN A 261 18.06 -13.22 -0.75
CA GLN A 261 18.19 -13.20 0.71
C GLN A 261 18.28 -14.61 1.31
N GLU A 262 17.43 -15.55 0.87
CA GLU A 262 17.45 -16.95 1.32
C GLU A 262 18.77 -17.65 0.95
N ARG A 263 19.36 -17.32 -0.20
CA ARG A 263 20.69 -17.83 -0.57
C ARG A 263 21.79 -17.29 0.35
N ILE A 264 21.71 -16.03 0.77
CA ILE A 264 22.65 -15.45 1.74
C ILE A 264 22.53 -16.19 3.07
N LEU A 265 21.30 -16.39 3.56
CA LEU A 265 21.05 -17.11 4.81
C LEU A 265 21.56 -18.57 4.77
N ALA A 266 21.48 -19.23 3.62
CA ALA A 266 21.97 -20.60 3.48
C ALA A 266 23.50 -20.74 3.44
N ARG A 267 24.25 -19.66 3.16
CA ARG A 267 25.69 -19.73 2.85
C ARG A 267 26.57 -18.84 3.73
N ALA A 268 26.03 -17.76 4.29
CA ALA A 268 26.78 -16.88 5.19
C ALA A 268 26.90 -17.53 6.58
N PRO A 269 28.06 -17.39 7.26
CA PRO A 269 28.18 -17.75 8.67
C PRO A 269 27.17 -16.97 9.54
N HIS A 270 26.62 -17.61 10.57
CA HIS A 270 25.53 -17.05 11.39
C HIS A 270 25.93 -15.77 12.15
N ASP A 271 27.20 -15.64 12.49
CA ASP A 271 27.82 -14.48 13.16
C ASP A 271 28.24 -13.37 12.19
N HIS A 272 28.19 -13.62 10.88
CA HIS A 272 28.59 -12.66 9.88
C HIS A 272 27.51 -11.58 9.67
N VAL A 273 27.91 -10.32 9.47
CA VAL A 273 27.00 -9.18 9.29
C VAL A 273 25.96 -9.39 8.19
N LEU A 274 26.36 -10.03 7.07
CA LEU A 274 25.45 -10.38 5.97
C LEU A 274 24.30 -11.30 6.39
N TYR A 275 24.56 -12.28 7.25
CA TYR A 275 23.53 -13.20 7.73
C TYR A 275 22.49 -12.43 8.54
N ILE A 276 22.97 -11.60 9.48
CA ILE A 276 22.12 -10.78 10.36
C ILE A 276 21.28 -9.80 9.54
N SER A 277 21.89 -9.06 8.61
CA SER A 277 21.20 -8.11 7.73
C SER A 277 20.18 -8.81 6.83
N ALA A 278 20.56 -9.91 6.17
CA ALA A 278 19.65 -10.66 5.31
C ALA A 278 18.44 -11.20 6.09
N ARG A 279 18.64 -11.70 7.33
CA ARG A 279 17.54 -12.23 8.15
C ARG A 279 16.52 -11.16 8.50
N ARG A 280 17.00 -9.94 8.80
CA ARG A 280 16.15 -8.77 9.04
C ARG A 280 15.43 -8.31 7.77
N ASP A 281 16.13 -8.25 6.64
CA ASP A 281 15.57 -7.79 5.37
C ASP A 281 14.54 -8.76 4.78
N VAL A 282 14.63 -10.07 5.10
CA VAL A 282 13.60 -11.06 4.76
C VAL A 282 12.24 -10.67 5.34
N VAL A 283 12.18 -10.16 6.58
CA VAL A 283 10.91 -9.70 7.18
C VAL A 283 10.27 -8.63 6.30
N VAL A 284 11.04 -7.64 5.87
CA VAL A 284 10.57 -6.54 5.02
C VAL A 284 10.06 -7.06 3.67
N THR A 285 10.83 -7.96 3.04
CA THR A 285 10.43 -8.57 1.75
C THR A 285 9.16 -9.39 1.88
N LEU A 286 9.00 -10.16 2.96
CA LEU A 286 7.81 -10.97 3.21
C LEU A 286 6.56 -10.10 3.40
N VAL A 287 6.67 -8.99 4.13
CA VAL A 287 5.58 -8.02 4.26
C VAL A 287 5.21 -7.41 2.92
N ALA A 288 6.20 -6.99 2.13
CA ALA A 288 5.95 -6.44 0.80
C ALA A 288 5.30 -7.47 -0.16
N LEU A 289 5.54 -8.76 0.05
CA LEU A 289 4.89 -9.86 -0.68
C LEU A 289 3.46 -10.18 -0.18
N GLY A 290 3.06 -9.64 0.98
CA GLY A 290 1.80 -10.00 1.66
C GLY A 290 1.87 -11.31 2.45
N GLU A 291 3.05 -11.87 2.66
CA GLU A 291 3.29 -13.12 3.41
C GLU A 291 3.32 -12.85 4.92
N PHE A 292 2.29 -12.18 5.44
CA PHE A 292 2.28 -11.59 6.79
C PHE A 292 2.48 -12.62 7.91
N ALA A 293 1.90 -13.82 7.77
CA ALA A 293 2.05 -14.89 8.76
C ALA A 293 3.51 -15.38 8.86
N ARG A 294 4.23 -15.44 7.73
CA ARG A 294 5.66 -15.79 7.73
C ARG A 294 6.49 -14.63 8.28
N ALA A 295 6.19 -13.39 7.88
CA ALA A 295 6.88 -12.20 8.37
C ALA A 295 6.79 -12.04 9.90
N GLU A 296 5.61 -12.25 10.50
CA GLU A 296 5.44 -12.18 11.96
C GLU A 296 6.21 -13.30 12.67
N ARG A 297 6.22 -14.53 12.14
CA ARG A 297 7.02 -15.63 12.73
C ARG A 297 8.52 -15.31 12.73
N GLU A 298 9.04 -14.85 11.60
CA GLU A 298 10.47 -14.49 11.47
C GLU A 298 10.85 -13.32 12.38
N SER A 299 10.03 -12.27 12.40
CA SER A 299 10.29 -11.09 13.23
C SER A 299 10.12 -11.35 14.72
N ALA A 300 9.15 -12.15 15.14
CA ALA A 300 9.00 -12.56 16.54
C ALA A 300 10.20 -13.38 17.03
N THR A 301 10.76 -14.24 16.17
CA THR A 301 11.99 -15.00 16.47
C THR A 301 13.17 -14.07 16.65
N LEU A 302 13.38 -13.13 15.71
CA LEU A 302 14.44 -12.12 15.82
C LEU A 302 14.29 -11.23 17.07
N GLN A 303 13.06 -10.87 17.44
CA GLN A 303 12.77 -10.07 18.63
C GLN A 303 13.10 -10.82 19.94
N ALA A 304 12.96 -12.15 19.95
CA ALA A 304 13.32 -12.97 21.10
C ALA A 304 14.85 -13.06 21.31
N GLU A 305 15.62 -12.93 20.23
CA GLU A 305 17.09 -12.93 20.26
C GLU A 305 17.68 -11.57 20.65
N GLY A 306 16.93 -10.48 20.46
CA GLY A 306 17.37 -9.13 20.84
C GLY A 306 16.46 -8.03 20.28
N PRO A 307 16.79 -6.76 20.57
CA PRO A 307 16.03 -5.62 20.06
C PRO A 307 16.09 -5.55 18.53
N LEU A 308 14.94 -5.32 17.92
CA LEU A 308 14.81 -5.13 16.48
C LEU A 308 15.12 -3.67 16.09
N PRO A 309 15.84 -3.43 14.98
CA PRO A 309 15.94 -2.09 14.40
C PRO A 309 14.58 -1.55 13.97
N ASP A 310 14.41 -0.22 13.99
CA ASP A 310 13.14 0.46 13.66
C ASP A 310 12.48 0.00 12.36
N TYR A 311 13.26 -0.21 11.28
CA TYR A 311 12.71 -0.63 10.00
C TYR A 311 12.14 -2.07 10.04
N VAL A 312 12.69 -2.93 10.89
CA VAL A 312 12.20 -4.31 11.09
C VAL A 312 11.01 -4.32 12.02
N LEU A 313 11.01 -3.48 13.07
CA LEU A 313 9.84 -3.24 13.92
C LEU A 313 8.66 -2.71 13.10
N GLU A 314 8.92 -1.78 12.19
CA GLU A 314 7.89 -1.23 11.32
C GLU A 314 7.31 -2.29 10.38
N ALA A 315 8.17 -3.12 9.76
CA ALA A 315 7.71 -4.25 8.96
C ALA A 315 6.91 -5.25 9.82
N ARG A 316 7.35 -5.53 11.05
CA ARG A 316 6.58 -6.36 11.99
C ARG A 316 5.19 -5.78 12.26
N ALA A 317 5.09 -4.48 12.50
CA ALA A 317 3.80 -3.79 12.68
C ALA A 317 2.92 -3.90 11.43
N ASP A 318 3.49 -3.73 10.24
CA ASP A 318 2.78 -3.92 8.96
C ASP A 318 2.26 -5.37 8.81
N ALA A 319 3.05 -6.37 9.23
CA ALA A 319 2.62 -7.78 9.22
C ALA A 319 1.46 -8.02 10.19
N LEU A 320 1.54 -7.49 11.41
CA LEU A 320 0.47 -7.58 12.41
C LEU A 320 -0.82 -6.91 11.91
N ALA A 321 -0.71 -5.72 11.31
CA ALA A 321 -1.84 -5.04 10.68
C ALA A 321 -2.44 -5.88 9.54
N GLY A 322 -1.61 -6.47 8.68
CA GLY A 322 -2.04 -7.39 7.62
C GLY A 322 -2.74 -8.67 8.11
N LEU A 323 -2.39 -9.13 9.32
CA LEU A 323 -3.06 -10.25 10.02
C LEU A 323 -4.34 -9.84 10.76
N GLY A 324 -4.69 -8.55 10.78
CA GLY A 324 -5.82 -8.03 11.55
C GLY A 324 -5.58 -7.97 13.06
N ARG A 325 -4.31 -7.98 13.51
CA ARG A 325 -3.86 -7.76 14.91
C ARG A 325 -3.53 -6.29 15.11
N VAL A 326 -4.53 -5.43 14.92
CA VAL A 326 -4.37 -3.98 14.75
C VAL A 326 -4.02 -3.26 16.05
N ASP A 327 -4.39 -3.84 17.20
CA ASP A 327 -4.01 -3.33 18.51
C ASP A 327 -2.51 -3.45 18.75
N GLU A 328 -1.93 -4.62 18.48
CA GLU A 328 -0.49 -4.84 18.60
C GLU A 328 0.30 -4.01 17.59
N ALA A 329 -0.15 -3.95 16.33
CA ALA A 329 0.47 -3.09 15.32
C ALA A 329 0.51 -1.62 15.75
N SER A 330 -0.59 -1.11 16.33
CA SER A 330 -0.70 0.28 16.75
C SER A 330 0.23 0.64 17.91
N VAL A 331 0.48 -0.30 18.82
CA VAL A 331 1.47 -0.11 19.89
C VAL A 331 2.86 0.08 19.30
N ILE A 332 3.25 -0.76 18.34
CA ILE A 332 4.58 -0.65 17.70
C ILE A 332 4.69 0.65 16.88
N TYR A 333 3.68 1.00 16.09
CA TYR A 333 3.73 2.27 15.34
C TYR A 333 3.81 3.49 16.26
N LEU A 334 3.16 3.46 17.43
CA LEU A 334 3.28 4.52 18.42
C LEU A 334 4.69 4.60 19.00
N GLN A 335 5.33 3.47 19.28
CA GLN A 335 6.73 3.42 19.74
C GLN A 335 7.70 3.99 18.70
N LEU A 336 7.46 3.72 17.41
CA LEU A 336 8.28 4.23 16.30
C LEU A 336 8.12 5.74 16.06
N ALA A 337 7.07 6.37 16.59
CA ALA A 337 6.81 7.80 16.43
C ALA A 337 7.66 8.67 17.39
N THR A 338 8.98 8.45 17.36
CA THR A 338 9.97 9.24 18.11
C THR A 338 9.97 10.71 17.65
N PRO A 339 10.53 11.68 18.41
CA PRO A 339 10.57 13.08 17.99
C PRO A 339 11.19 13.31 16.60
N ALA A 340 12.17 12.48 16.20
CA ALA A 340 12.79 12.53 14.88
C ALA A 340 11.87 12.03 13.76
N ARG A 341 10.97 11.08 14.06
CA ARG A 341 10.03 10.47 13.11
C ARG A 341 8.59 10.98 13.26
N ALA A 342 8.34 11.92 14.17
CA ALA A 342 7.00 12.42 14.47
C ALA A 342 6.28 13.03 13.25
N LYS A 343 7.04 13.52 12.26
CA LYS A 343 6.56 14.08 11.00
C LYS A 343 6.76 13.15 9.79
N ASP A 344 7.16 11.90 10.02
CA ASP A 344 7.25 10.90 8.96
C ASP A 344 5.85 10.56 8.45
N LYS A 345 5.55 11.07 7.24
CA LYS A 345 4.23 10.99 6.60
C LYS A 345 3.76 9.54 6.42
N ARG A 346 4.68 8.61 6.12
CA ARG A 346 4.34 7.19 5.94
C ARG A 346 3.94 6.56 7.27
N LEU A 347 4.67 6.88 8.35
CA LEU A 347 4.33 6.39 9.67
C LEU A 347 3.01 7.00 10.18
N LEU A 348 2.75 8.28 9.90
CA LEU A 348 1.47 8.91 10.21
C LEU A 348 0.31 8.22 9.49
N GLU A 349 0.46 7.92 8.20
CA GLU A 349 -0.55 7.18 7.43
C GLU A 349 -0.80 5.77 7.98
N LYS A 350 0.27 5.01 8.27
CA LYS A 350 0.16 3.68 8.89
C LYS A 350 -0.58 3.71 10.23
N ARG A 351 -0.27 4.70 11.09
CA ARG A 351 -0.98 4.92 12.35
C ARG A 351 -2.45 5.28 12.15
N PHE A 352 -2.76 6.12 11.15
CA PHE A 352 -4.14 6.47 10.83
C PHE A 352 -4.96 5.23 10.47
N TYR A 353 -4.46 4.38 9.57
CA TYR A 353 -5.16 3.16 9.17
C TYR A 353 -5.23 2.15 10.33
N ALA A 354 -4.16 1.96 11.10
CA ALA A 354 -4.20 1.05 12.26
C ALA A 354 -5.18 1.50 13.36
N TYR A 355 -5.33 2.82 13.58
CA TYR A 355 -6.37 3.34 14.45
C TYR A 355 -7.78 3.16 13.86
N SER A 356 -7.95 3.37 12.56
CA SER A 356 -9.26 3.25 11.89
C SER A 356 -9.73 1.81 11.78
N ASP A 357 -8.84 0.87 11.43
CA ASP A 357 -9.13 -0.58 11.36
C ASP A 357 -9.49 -1.15 12.76
N GLY A 358 -8.94 -0.56 13.85
CA GLY A 358 -9.32 -0.86 15.23
C GLY A 358 -10.54 -0.08 15.75
N GLU A 359 -11.22 0.67 14.88
CA GLU A 359 -12.31 1.61 15.19
C GLU A 359 -11.99 2.55 16.38
N ARG A 360 -10.72 2.96 16.52
CA ARG A 360 -10.23 3.98 17.47
C ARG A 360 -10.27 5.36 16.81
N TYR A 361 -11.44 5.74 16.32
CA TYR A 361 -11.61 6.95 15.51
C TYR A 361 -11.25 8.25 16.23
N GLY A 362 -11.35 8.29 17.57
CA GLY A 362 -10.87 9.42 18.36
C GLY A 362 -9.35 9.62 18.25
N ALA A 363 -8.57 8.54 18.28
CA ALA A 363 -7.12 8.60 18.10
C ALA A 363 -6.75 8.98 16.66
N ALA A 364 -7.45 8.43 15.67
CA ALA A 364 -7.29 8.81 14.26
C ALA A 364 -7.60 10.30 14.03
N GLN A 365 -8.66 10.82 14.65
CA GLN A 365 -9.00 12.24 14.58
C GLN A 365 -7.93 13.13 15.22
N GLY A 366 -7.44 12.75 16.40
CA GLY A 366 -6.36 13.48 17.07
C GLY A 366 -5.08 13.51 16.23
N LEU A 367 -4.75 12.40 15.58
CA LEU A 367 -3.61 12.31 14.66
C LEU A 367 -3.76 13.26 13.46
N LEU A 368 -4.92 13.25 12.80
CA LEU A 368 -5.20 14.13 11.65
C LEU A 368 -5.33 15.62 12.02
N ALA A 369 -5.72 15.93 13.26
CA ALA A 369 -5.72 17.30 13.75
C ALA A 369 -4.30 17.88 13.91
N GLY A 370 -3.34 17.03 14.26
CA GLY A 370 -1.91 17.37 14.35
C GLY A 370 -1.15 17.33 13.02
N TRP A 371 -1.69 16.70 11.98
CA TRP A 371 -1.07 16.62 10.65
C TRP A 371 -1.60 17.72 9.73
N GLN A 372 -0.80 18.78 9.57
CA GLN A 372 -1.12 19.91 8.70
C GLN A 372 -0.12 20.02 7.55
N GLU A 373 -0.64 20.19 6.34
CA GLU A 373 0.15 20.37 5.12
C GLU A 373 -0.34 21.65 4.41
N PRO A 374 0.55 22.45 3.80
CA PRO A 374 0.13 23.60 3.02
C PRO A 374 -0.52 23.16 1.70
N PRO A 375 -1.49 23.93 1.14
CA PRO A 375 -2.15 23.56 -0.11
C PRO A 375 -1.21 23.56 -1.33
N THR A 376 -0.10 24.30 -1.25
CA THR A 376 0.95 24.32 -2.28
C THR A 376 2.32 24.05 -1.69
N ARG A 377 3.17 23.41 -2.47
CA ARG A 377 4.59 23.16 -2.17
C ARG A 377 5.48 23.69 -3.29
N TRP A 378 6.76 23.89 -2.99
CA TRP A 378 7.73 24.16 -4.05
C TRP A 378 7.98 22.90 -4.88
N ASP A 379 8.21 23.10 -6.17
CA ASP A 379 8.77 22.08 -7.05
C ASP A 379 10.20 21.73 -6.63
N PHE A 380 10.78 20.67 -7.23
CA PHE A 380 12.12 20.24 -6.85
C PHE A 380 13.21 21.28 -7.15
N THR A 381 12.95 22.23 -8.07
CA THR A 381 13.89 23.31 -8.40
C THR A 381 13.78 24.52 -7.47
N GLY A 382 12.71 24.61 -6.67
CA GLY A 382 12.44 25.74 -5.77
C GLY A 382 11.95 27.00 -6.48
N ASN A 383 11.62 26.92 -7.77
CA ASN A 383 11.28 28.09 -8.60
C ASN A 383 9.78 28.22 -8.88
N MET A 384 9.00 27.15 -8.69
CA MET A 384 7.56 27.14 -8.97
C MET A 384 6.77 26.54 -7.81
N ARG A 385 5.64 27.16 -7.47
CA ARG A 385 4.65 26.56 -6.56
C ARG A 385 3.78 25.58 -7.34
N MET A 386 3.65 24.37 -6.84
CA MET A 386 2.75 23.32 -7.34
C MET A 386 1.77 22.88 -6.25
N ALA A 387 0.71 22.18 -6.64
CA ALA A 387 -0.21 21.56 -5.71
C ALA A 387 0.54 20.59 -4.78
N ASN A 388 0.13 20.53 -3.51
CA ASN A 388 0.71 19.62 -2.55
C ASN A 388 -0.14 18.35 -2.42
N ASP A 389 0.36 17.23 -2.97
CA ASP A 389 -0.31 15.94 -2.93
C ASP A 389 -0.58 15.47 -1.49
N ASP A 390 0.29 15.83 -0.53
CA ASP A 390 0.10 15.47 0.89
C ASP A 390 -1.07 16.24 1.53
N TYR A 391 -1.33 17.47 1.09
CA TYR A 391 -2.50 18.22 1.53
C TYR A 391 -3.80 17.54 1.06
N GLU A 392 -3.84 17.15 -0.21
CA GLU A 392 -4.96 16.38 -0.75
C GLU A 392 -5.15 15.06 0.01
N LYS A 393 -4.08 14.32 0.26
CA LYS A 393 -4.10 13.08 1.02
C LYS A 393 -4.71 13.28 2.42
N VAL A 394 -4.27 14.30 3.17
CA VAL A 394 -4.83 14.60 4.49
C VAL A 394 -6.33 14.92 4.41
N LEU A 395 -6.77 15.66 3.39
CA LEU A 395 -8.20 15.93 3.17
C LEU A 395 -8.98 14.64 2.90
N GLN A 396 -8.45 13.75 2.04
CA GLN A 396 -9.07 12.45 1.76
C GLN A 396 -9.18 11.59 3.03
N LEU A 397 -8.13 11.50 3.85
CA LEU A 397 -8.15 10.76 5.11
C LEU A 397 -9.17 11.35 6.10
N LYS A 398 -9.32 12.68 6.15
CA LYS A 398 -10.38 13.34 6.96
C LYS A 398 -11.77 12.97 6.49
N THR A 399 -12.01 12.97 5.18
CA THR A 399 -13.30 12.59 4.58
C THR A 399 -13.61 11.10 4.82
N LEU A 400 -12.62 10.20 4.68
CA LEU A 400 -12.78 8.77 5.01
C LEU A 400 -13.16 8.59 6.48
N LEU A 401 -12.41 9.26 7.37
CA LEU A 401 -12.68 9.20 8.81
C LEU A 401 -14.09 9.71 9.11
N GLN A 402 -14.54 10.80 8.48
CA GLN A 402 -15.90 11.30 8.64
C GLN A 402 -16.95 10.25 8.24
N ALA A 403 -16.78 9.60 7.09
CA ALA A 403 -17.67 8.54 6.64
C ALA A 403 -17.69 7.35 7.62
N TRP A 404 -16.53 6.85 8.05
CA TRP A 404 -16.43 5.73 9.00
C TRP A 404 -16.99 6.03 10.39
N ARG A 405 -17.05 7.31 10.76
CA ARG A 405 -17.62 7.76 12.04
C ARG A 405 -19.13 7.95 12.00
N GLY A 406 -19.81 7.59 10.91
CA GLY A 406 -21.26 7.66 10.78
C GLY A 406 -21.78 8.90 10.06
N GLU A 407 -20.91 9.71 9.45
CA GLU A 407 -21.27 10.93 8.72
C GLU A 407 -21.03 10.78 7.20
N ALA A 408 -21.32 9.60 6.63
CA ALA A 408 -21.03 9.31 5.22
C ALA A 408 -21.79 10.23 4.25
N GLY A 409 -23.02 10.64 4.56
CA GLY A 409 -23.75 11.63 3.77
C GLY A 409 -23.06 13.01 3.71
N ALA A 410 -22.48 13.48 4.81
CA ALA A 410 -21.72 14.74 4.83
C ALA A 410 -20.40 14.60 4.06
N ALA A 411 -19.73 13.46 4.19
CA ALA A 411 -18.52 13.14 3.44
C ALA A 411 -18.76 13.12 1.92
N GLU A 412 -19.87 12.53 1.46
CA GLU A 412 -20.28 12.56 0.05
C GLU A 412 -20.52 14.00 -0.44
N GLN A 413 -21.31 14.80 0.28
CA GLN A 413 -21.59 16.19 -0.09
C GLN A 413 -20.30 17.02 -0.18
N GLN A 414 -19.34 16.78 0.71
CA GLN A 414 -18.04 17.45 0.70
C GLN A 414 -17.24 17.08 -0.56
N LEU A 415 -17.21 15.80 -0.94
CA LEU A 415 -16.54 15.34 -2.17
C LEU A 415 -17.19 15.92 -3.42
N GLU A 416 -18.53 15.91 -3.49
CA GLU A 416 -19.28 16.53 -4.60
C GLU A 416 -18.99 18.02 -4.70
N GLY A 417 -18.86 18.71 -3.56
CA GLY A 417 -18.44 20.11 -3.49
C GLY A 417 -17.06 20.33 -4.11
N TRP A 418 -16.06 19.53 -3.74
CA TRP A 418 -14.71 19.62 -4.32
C TRP A 418 -14.68 19.26 -5.80
N LEU A 419 -15.46 18.27 -6.24
CA LEU A 419 -15.56 17.86 -7.63
C LEU A 419 -16.18 18.94 -8.54
N LYS A 420 -16.96 19.90 -8.01
CA LYS A 420 -17.40 21.07 -8.78
C LYS A 420 -16.23 21.95 -9.21
N SER A 421 -15.19 22.06 -8.38
CA SER A 421 -13.99 22.87 -8.66
C SER A 421 -12.87 22.05 -9.30
N ALA A 422 -12.82 20.74 -9.05
CA ALA A 422 -11.80 19.82 -9.55
C ALA A 422 -12.43 18.58 -10.21
N PRO A 423 -13.24 18.72 -11.27
CA PRO A 423 -13.96 17.60 -11.88
C PRO A 423 -13.04 16.54 -12.52
N ALA A 424 -11.81 16.92 -12.84
CA ALA A 424 -10.80 16.07 -13.43
C ALA A 424 -9.89 15.38 -12.39
N ASN A 425 -10.18 15.48 -11.08
CA ASN A 425 -9.41 14.78 -10.06
C ASN A 425 -9.91 13.32 -9.92
N PRO A 426 -9.13 12.30 -10.36
CA PRO A 426 -9.57 10.92 -10.30
C PRO A 426 -9.69 10.36 -8.89
N TRP A 427 -8.88 10.85 -7.93
CA TRP A 427 -8.84 10.31 -6.58
C TRP A 427 -10.11 10.64 -5.79
N LEU A 428 -10.66 11.84 -5.99
CA LEU A 428 -11.96 12.22 -5.43
C LEU A 428 -13.09 11.35 -5.97
N TRP A 429 -13.05 10.99 -7.26
CA TRP A 429 -14.03 10.08 -7.86
C TRP A 429 -13.92 8.65 -7.32
N LEU A 430 -12.71 8.13 -7.11
CA LEU A 430 -12.50 6.82 -6.48
C LEU A 430 -13.10 6.81 -5.07
N GLN A 431 -12.80 7.83 -4.26
CA GLN A 431 -13.30 7.94 -2.89
C GLN A 431 -14.82 8.13 -2.84
N LEU A 432 -15.40 8.90 -3.77
CA LEU A 432 -16.85 9.06 -3.90
C LEU A 432 -17.51 7.72 -4.23
N GLY A 433 -16.88 6.91 -5.10
CA GLY A 433 -17.33 5.55 -5.39
C GLY A 433 -17.37 4.67 -4.15
N ASP A 434 -16.32 4.71 -3.32
CA ASP A 434 -16.27 3.92 -2.08
C ASP A 434 -17.36 4.35 -1.10
N ILE A 435 -17.54 5.66 -0.90
CA ILE A 435 -18.57 6.18 0.02
C ILE A 435 -19.96 5.84 -0.48
N ARG A 436 -20.29 6.08 -1.75
CA ARG A 436 -21.60 5.72 -2.31
C ARG A 436 -21.91 4.23 -2.16
N ARG A 437 -20.90 3.37 -2.34
CA ARG A 437 -21.05 1.93 -2.09
C ARG A 437 -21.42 1.63 -0.64
N TRP A 438 -20.73 2.24 0.33
CA TRP A 438 -21.02 2.09 1.76
C TRP A 438 -22.40 2.65 2.16
N ARG A 439 -22.90 3.66 1.44
CA ARG A 439 -24.24 4.23 1.61
C ARG A 439 -25.36 3.38 0.98
N GLY A 440 -25.01 2.32 0.24
CA GLY A 440 -25.98 1.46 -0.44
C GLY A 440 -26.38 1.95 -1.83
N HIS A 441 -25.53 2.75 -2.49
CA HIS A 441 -25.74 3.27 -3.85
C HIS A 441 -24.74 2.70 -4.86
N PRO A 442 -24.75 1.38 -5.13
CA PRO A 442 -23.77 0.77 -6.02
C PRO A 442 -23.86 1.22 -7.49
N ASP A 443 -25.02 1.65 -7.99
CA ASP A 443 -25.09 2.25 -9.34
C ASP A 443 -24.40 3.61 -9.37
N GLY A 444 -24.65 4.46 -8.36
CA GLY A 444 -23.92 5.70 -8.15
C GLY A 444 -22.41 5.51 -7.95
N ALA A 445 -21.99 4.42 -7.31
CA ALA A 445 -20.60 4.05 -7.13
C ALA A 445 -19.92 3.65 -8.46
N GLU A 446 -20.54 2.76 -9.25
CA GLU A 446 -20.03 2.37 -10.56
C GLU A 446 -19.93 3.56 -11.53
N GLN A 447 -20.84 4.54 -11.43
CA GLN A 447 -20.72 5.80 -12.18
C GLN A 447 -19.50 6.62 -11.75
N ALA A 448 -19.24 6.73 -10.44
CA ALA A 448 -18.08 7.45 -9.91
C ALA A 448 -16.76 6.78 -10.34
N TYR A 449 -16.64 5.46 -10.24
CA TYR A 449 -15.47 4.73 -10.73
C TYR A 449 -15.25 4.90 -12.24
N ARG A 450 -16.33 4.90 -13.04
CA ARG A 450 -16.22 5.19 -14.49
C ARG A 450 -15.72 6.60 -14.77
N GLN A 451 -16.08 7.60 -13.94
CA GLN A 451 -15.50 8.93 -14.04
C GLN A 451 -14.03 8.95 -13.66
N ALA A 452 -13.64 8.26 -12.58
CA ALA A 452 -12.24 8.14 -12.19
C ALA A 452 -11.38 7.60 -13.35
N VAL A 453 -11.83 6.53 -14.03
CA VAL A 453 -11.11 5.92 -15.17
C VAL A 453 -10.83 6.91 -16.30
N ARG A 454 -11.69 7.91 -16.54
CA ARG A 454 -11.48 8.92 -17.60
C ARG A 454 -10.30 9.85 -17.33
N TRP A 455 -9.99 10.06 -16.04
CA TRP A 455 -8.95 11.00 -15.60
C TRP A 455 -7.70 10.31 -15.05
N LEU A 456 -7.79 9.01 -14.75
CA LEU A 456 -6.65 8.21 -14.35
C LEU A 456 -5.63 8.10 -15.51
N PRO A 457 -4.31 8.20 -15.22
CA PRO A 457 -3.29 7.85 -16.21
C PRO A 457 -3.51 6.44 -16.76
N ALA A 458 -3.15 6.20 -18.03
CA ALA A 458 -3.45 4.93 -18.72
C ALA A 458 -3.02 3.67 -17.94
N GLY A 459 -1.85 3.69 -17.28
CA GLY A 459 -1.35 2.59 -16.45
C GLY A 459 -2.03 2.42 -15.08
N ARG A 460 -2.90 3.36 -14.68
CA ARG A 460 -3.55 3.41 -13.35
C ARG A 460 -5.06 3.22 -13.39
N THR A 461 -5.66 3.06 -14.58
CA THR A 461 -7.10 2.82 -14.74
C THR A 461 -7.58 1.59 -13.96
N VAL A 462 -6.70 0.59 -13.80
CA VAL A 462 -6.95 -0.63 -13.02
C VAL A 462 -7.23 -0.38 -11.53
N LEU A 463 -6.88 0.78 -10.98
CA LEU A 463 -7.18 1.13 -9.57
C LEU A 463 -8.69 1.25 -9.29
N ALA A 464 -9.50 1.55 -10.30
CA ALA A 464 -10.95 1.64 -10.16
C ALA A 464 -11.67 0.28 -10.23
N GLU A 465 -11.00 -0.76 -10.74
CA GLU A 465 -11.62 -2.06 -11.01
C GLU A 465 -12.07 -2.80 -9.75
N PRO A 466 -11.30 -2.86 -8.65
CA PRO A 466 -11.75 -3.50 -7.42
C PRO A 466 -13.04 -2.87 -6.87
N GLY A 467 -13.13 -1.54 -6.87
CA GLY A 467 -14.32 -0.80 -6.43
C GLY A 467 -15.52 -1.06 -7.35
N ARG A 468 -15.32 -1.03 -8.66
CA ARG A 468 -16.37 -1.31 -9.66
C ARG A 468 -16.91 -2.74 -9.54
N LEU A 469 -16.04 -3.73 -9.37
CA LEU A 469 -16.46 -5.13 -9.23
C LEU A 469 -17.15 -5.39 -7.89
N ASN A 470 -16.72 -4.74 -6.80
CA ASN A 470 -17.48 -4.76 -5.54
C ASN A 470 -18.89 -4.20 -5.74
N ALA A 471 -19.05 -3.06 -6.44
CA ALA A 471 -20.36 -2.48 -6.71
C ALA A 471 -21.25 -3.40 -7.57
N ARG A 472 -20.68 -4.22 -8.47
CA ARG A 472 -21.45 -5.24 -9.21
C ARG A 472 -21.92 -6.38 -8.32
N LEU A 473 -21.06 -6.86 -7.42
CA LEU A 473 -21.45 -7.87 -6.42
C LEU A 473 -22.56 -7.33 -5.50
N ASP A 474 -22.48 -6.07 -5.05
CA ASP A 474 -23.52 -5.43 -4.22
C ASP A 474 -24.90 -5.36 -4.90
N LYS A 475 -24.92 -5.34 -6.23
CA LYS A 475 -26.16 -5.32 -7.04
C LYS A 475 -26.69 -6.71 -7.40
N GLY A 476 -25.92 -7.76 -7.17
CA GLY A 476 -26.20 -9.09 -7.71
C GLY A 476 -25.98 -9.18 -9.23
N ASP A 477 -25.14 -8.32 -9.81
CA ASP A 477 -24.72 -8.41 -11.22
C ASP A 477 -23.60 -9.45 -11.36
N TRP A 478 -23.99 -10.72 -11.34
CA TRP A 478 -23.08 -11.86 -11.39
C TRP A 478 -22.47 -12.09 -12.77
N GLN A 479 -23.16 -11.73 -13.86
CA GLN A 479 -22.75 -12.13 -15.19
C GLN A 479 -21.38 -11.54 -15.58
N GLY A 480 -20.36 -12.40 -15.68
CA GLY A 480 -18.98 -12.02 -16.01
C GLY A 480 -18.19 -11.38 -14.85
N THR A 481 -18.84 -11.03 -13.74
CA THR A 481 -18.20 -10.40 -12.57
C THR A 481 -17.19 -11.35 -11.90
N PRO A 482 -17.52 -12.62 -11.57
CA PRO A 482 -16.55 -13.57 -11.00
C PRO A 482 -15.32 -13.79 -11.88
N GLN A 483 -15.51 -13.89 -13.20
CA GLN A 483 -14.40 -14.04 -14.14
C GLN A 483 -13.51 -12.79 -14.16
N ALA A 484 -14.10 -11.59 -14.13
CA ALA A 484 -13.34 -10.34 -14.04
C ALA A 484 -12.54 -10.24 -12.73
N VAL A 485 -13.13 -10.61 -11.60
CA VAL A 485 -12.47 -10.66 -10.29
C VAL A 485 -11.26 -11.62 -10.31
N ARG A 486 -11.43 -12.82 -10.86
CA ARG A 486 -10.34 -13.80 -10.98
C ARG A 486 -9.24 -13.33 -11.95
N THR A 487 -9.61 -12.72 -13.07
CA THR A 487 -8.68 -12.20 -14.09
C THR A 487 -7.86 -11.02 -13.56
N LEU A 488 -8.44 -10.19 -12.67
CA LEU A 488 -7.75 -9.07 -12.02
C LEU A 488 -6.58 -9.51 -11.13
N GLY A 489 -6.56 -10.78 -10.70
CA GLY A 489 -5.56 -11.35 -9.81
C GLY A 489 -5.68 -10.84 -8.37
N ASN A 490 -4.75 -11.23 -7.50
CA ASN A 490 -4.76 -10.98 -6.05
C ASN A 490 -3.45 -10.33 -5.54
N LEU A 491 -2.86 -9.47 -6.37
CA LEU A 491 -1.53 -8.92 -6.12
C LEU A 491 -1.51 -7.78 -5.11
N THR A 492 -2.66 -7.12 -4.88
CA THR A 492 -2.84 -6.01 -3.94
C THR A 492 -3.89 -6.37 -2.91
N ARG A 493 -3.87 -5.72 -1.73
CA ARG A 493 -4.75 -6.05 -0.60
C ARG A 493 -6.24 -5.94 -0.95
N ASP A 494 -6.64 -4.86 -1.61
CA ASP A 494 -8.00 -4.64 -2.11
C ASP A 494 -8.48 -5.76 -3.07
N ARG A 495 -7.60 -6.24 -3.96
CA ARG A 495 -7.89 -7.36 -4.85
C ARG A 495 -7.98 -8.69 -4.11
N GLN A 496 -7.14 -8.90 -3.10
CA GLN A 496 -7.23 -10.08 -2.23
C GLN A 496 -8.54 -10.09 -1.46
N GLU A 497 -8.94 -8.96 -0.88
CA GLU A 497 -10.20 -8.80 -0.16
C GLU A 497 -11.40 -9.02 -1.09
N LEU A 498 -11.36 -8.50 -2.33
CA LEU A 498 -12.39 -8.76 -3.34
C LEU A 498 -12.47 -10.24 -3.74
N GLN A 499 -11.33 -10.93 -3.92
CA GLN A 499 -11.35 -12.37 -4.20
C GLN A 499 -11.87 -13.17 -3.01
N GLN A 500 -11.46 -12.84 -1.78
CA GLN A 500 -11.98 -13.47 -0.56
C GLN A 500 -13.49 -13.27 -0.44
N ARG A 501 -13.98 -12.07 -0.70
CA ARG A 501 -15.41 -11.75 -0.76
C ARG A 501 -16.13 -12.63 -1.79
N LEU A 502 -15.62 -12.71 -3.01
CA LEU A 502 -16.21 -13.57 -4.05
C LEU A 502 -16.24 -15.04 -3.62
N THR A 503 -15.16 -15.56 -3.05
CA THR A 503 -15.11 -16.93 -2.52
C THR A 503 -16.16 -17.15 -1.43
N LEU A 504 -16.32 -16.21 -0.50
CA LEU A 504 -17.32 -16.27 0.56
C LEU A 504 -18.76 -16.25 0.02
N GLU A 505 -19.05 -15.41 -0.97
CA GLU A 505 -20.37 -15.30 -1.59
C GLU A 505 -20.71 -16.49 -2.51
N GLN A 506 -19.68 -17.19 -3.04
CA GLN A 506 -19.83 -18.41 -3.83
C GLN A 506 -19.77 -19.70 -3.01
N ALA A 507 -19.34 -19.64 -1.75
CA ALA A 507 -19.23 -20.81 -0.88
C ALA A 507 -20.60 -21.47 -0.63
N PRO A 508 -20.67 -22.80 -0.52
CA PRO A 508 -21.82 -23.47 0.07
C PRO A 508 -22.09 -22.89 1.46
N GLN A 509 -23.37 -22.82 1.85
CA GLN A 509 -23.76 -22.09 3.06
C GLN A 509 -24.85 -22.80 3.83
N PHE A 510 -24.71 -22.90 5.15
CA PHE A 510 -25.75 -23.31 6.07
C PHE A 510 -26.28 -22.09 6.83
N VAL A 511 -27.60 -21.89 6.81
CA VAL A 511 -28.30 -20.84 7.56
C VAL A 511 -29.37 -21.51 8.40
N THR A 512 -29.43 -21.21 9.69
CA THR A 512 -30.50 -21.69 10.56
C THR A 512 -30.96 -20.60 11.52
N ASP A 513 -32.28 -20.47 11.65
CA ASP A 513 -32.96 -19.62 12.60
C ASP A 513 -33.79 -20.48 13.55
N LEU A 514 -33.76 -20.13 14.83
CA LEU A 514 -34.43 -20.85 15.92
C LEU A 514 -35.13 -19.84 16.82
N THR A 515 -36.39 -20.07 17.14
CA THR A 515 -37.11 -19.30 18.16
C THR A 515 -37.84 -20.23 19.11
N HIS A 516 -37.94 -19.82 20.37
CA HIS A 516 -38.71 -20.53 21.39
C HIS A 516 -39.37 -19.51 22.31
N GLY A 517 -40.67 -19.67 22.51
CA GLY A 517 -41.49 -18.79 23.33
C GLY A 517 -42.31 -19.53 24.37
N ARG A 518 -42.62 -18.82 25.45
CA ARG A 518 -43.60 -19.20 26.47
C ARG A 518 -44.52 -18.03 26.72
N ASN A 519 -45.81 -18.24 26.50
CA ASN A 519 -46.83 -17.22 26.62
C ASN A 519 -47.77 -17.55 27.80
N GLU A 520 -48.18 -16.53 28.55
CA GLU A 520 -49.04 -16.61 29.73
C GLU A 520 -50.14 -15.53 29.64
N GLY A 521 -51.36 -15.87 30.06
CA GLY A 521 -52.55 -15.02 29.85
C GLY A 521 -53.22 -15.34 28.51
N GLY A 522 -54.53 -15.04 28.42
CA GLY A 522 -55.37 -15.38 27.26
C GLY A 522 -55.33 -16.86 26.86
N SER A 523 -55.87 -17.17 25.68
CA SER A 523 -55.88 -18.53 25.09
C SER A 523 -55.64 -18.53 23.58
N VAL A 524 -55.27 -17.37 23.03
CA VAL A 524 -55.17 -17.16 21.59
C VAL A 524 -53.78 -17.55 21.09
N GLN A 525 -52.72 -17.13 21.79
CA GLN A 525 -51.37 -17.65 21.53
C GLN A 525 -51.17 -19.04 22.15
N ALA A 526 -50.24 -19.79 21.55
CA ALA A 526 -49.77 -21.03 22.13
C ALA A 526 -49.06 -20.76 23.46
N SER A 527 -49.39 -21.52 24.50
CA SER A 527 -48.74 -21.42 25.83
C SER A 527 -47.23 -21.69 25.77
N ARG A 528 -46.82 -22.57 24.86
CA ARG A 528 -45.43 -22.83 24.48
C ARG A 528 -45.35 -22.90 22.96
N ASP A 529 -44.37 -22.24 22.39
CA ASP A 529 -44.10 -22.28 20.96
C ASP A 529 -42.61 -22.47 20.68
N TRP A 530 -42.30 -23.03 19.51
CA TRP A 530 -40.98 -22.93 18.91
C TRP A 530 -41.08 -23.01 17.40
N SER A 531 -40.11 -22.42 16.72
CA SER A 531 -39.96 -22.58 15.28
C SER A 531 -38.50 -22.71 14.91
N TYR A 532 -38.24 -23.37 13.78
CA TYR A 532 -36.93 -23.40 13.15
C TYR A 532 -37.07 -23.24 11.64
N ASP A 533 -36.08 -22.62 11.00
CA ASP A 533 -35.91 -22.58 9.55
C ASP A 533 -34.45 -22.84 9.23
N SER A 534 -34.16 -23.95 8.56
CA SER A 534 -32.80 -24.37 8.22
C SER A 534 -32.67 -24.53 6.71
N ARG A 535 -31.71 -23.81 6.12
CA ARG A 535 -31.38 -23.87 4.69
C ARG A 535 -29.93 -24.28 4.50
N LEU A 536 -29.70 -25.25 3.61
CA LEU A 536 -28.38 -25.63 3.13
C LEU A 536 -28.29 -25.31 1.64
N TYR A 537 -27.45 -24.35 1.30
CA TYR A 537 -27.19 -23.90 -0.06
C TYR A 537 -25.98 -24.63 -0.66
N SER A 538 -26.08 -24.95 -1.94
CA SER A 538 -24.92 -25.30 -2.77
C SER A 538 -24.00 -24.10 -2.95
N ALA A 539 -22.82 -24.35 -3.50
CA ALA A 539 -21.99 -23.28 -4.04
C ALA A 539 -22.78 -22.48 -5.10
N ARG A 540 -22.50 -21.18 -5.19
CA ARG A 540 -23.05 -20.30 -6.21
C ARG A 540 -22.24 -20.41 -7.51
N THR A 541 -22.92 -20.52 -8.63
CA THR A 541 -22.26 -20.51 -9.96
C THR A 541 -21.73 -19.11 -10.28
N ASP A 542 -20.95 -19.00 -11.36
CA ASP A 542 -20.52 -17.69 -11.86
C ASP A 542 -21.67 -16.84 -12.43
N GLY A 543 -22.81 -17.47 -12.76
CA GLY A 543 -24.03 -16.77 -13.16
C GLY A 543 -24.85 -16.25 -11.99
N GLY A 544 -24.49 -16.61 -10.75
CA GLY A 544 -25.21 -16.22 -9.55
C GLY A 544 -26.18 -17.28 -9.03
N ASP A 545 -26.43 -18.34 -9.78
CA ASP A 545 -27.43 -19.35 -9.44
C ASP A 545 -26.94 -20.30 -8.34
N ARG A 546 -27.85 -20.80 -7.50
CA ARG A 546 -27.56 -21.87 -6.54
C ARG A 546 -28.79 -22.70 -6.20
N LEU A 547 -28.57 -23.95 -5.81
CA LEU A 547 -29.59 -24.83 -5.30
C LEU A 547 -29.60 -24.80 -3.77
N PHE A 548 -30.72 -25.15 -3.15
CA PHE A 548 -30.80 -25.32 -1.71
C PHE A 548 -31.77 -26.41 -1.28
N VAL A 549 -31.51 -26.97 -0.11
CA VAL A 549 -32.45 -27.79 0.66
C VAL A 549 -32.92 -26.95 1.83
N ARG A 550 -34.23 -26.93 2.07
CA ARG A 550 -34.81 -26.24 3.22
C ARG A 550 -35.61 -27.21 4.07
N ARG A 551 -35.49 -27.06 5.38
CA ARG A 551 -36.41 -27.66 6.34
C ARG A 551 -36.82 -26.60 7.35
N GLN A 552 -38.11 -26.35 7.46
CA GLN A 552 -38.67 -25.48 8.49
C GLN A 552 -39.77 -26.20 9.27
N GLY A 553 -40.04 -25.75 10.48
CA GLY A 553 -41.09 -26.31 11.30
C GLY A 553 -41.52 -25.37 12.41
N SER A 554 -42.75 -25.56 12.85
CA SER A 554 -43.38 -24.82 13.92
C SER A 554 -44.11 -25.76 14.87
N PHE A 555 -44.14 -25.37 16.14
CA PHE A 555 -44.85 -26.04 17.22
C PHE A 555 -45.61 -25.00 18.03
N GLY A 556 -46.82 -25.37 18.46
CA GLY A 556 -47.61 -24.61 19.40
C GLY A 556 -48.39 -25.54 20.32
N GLU A 557 -48.43 -25.23 21.61
CA GLU A 557 -49.29 -25.90 22.58
C GLU A 557 -50.49 -25.04 22.96
N PHE A 558 -51.66 -25.50 22.54
CA PHE A 558 -52.94 -24.82 22.65
C PHE A 558 -53.88 -25.65 23.53
N ASP A 559 -54.41 -25.08 24.62
CA ASP A 559 -55.34 -25.81 25.50
C ASP A 559 -54.80 -27.19 25.95
N GLN A 560 -53.49 -27.25 26.24
CA GLN A 560 -52.72 -28.47 26.57
C GLN A 560 -52.62 -29.51 25.44
N GLN A 561 -52.95 -29.14 24.20
CA GLN A 561 -52.80 -29.97 23.01
C GLN A 561 -51.61 -29.51 22.16
N PRO A 562 -50.63 -30.40 21.88
CA PRO A 562 -49.48 -30.07 21.04
C PRO A 562 -49.83 -30.15 19.54
N GLU A 563 -49.60 -29.06 18.82
CA GLU A 563 -49.74 -28.96 17.36
C GLU A 563 -48.37 -28.73 16.70
N ARG A 564 -48.10 -29.42 15.58
CA ARG A 564 -46.80 -29.37 14.88
C ARG A 564 -47.00 -29.34 13.38
N ALA A 565 -46.25 -28.51 12.68
CA ALA A 565 -46.16 -28.56 11.21
C ALA A 565 -44.70 -28.45 10.79
N ALA A 566 -44.31 -29.15 9.73
CA ALA A 566 -42.99 -29.01 9.15
C ALA A 566 -43.04 -29.13 7.63
N TYR A 567 -42.11 -28.47 6.96
CA TYR A 567 -41.99 -28.40 5.51
C TYR A 567 -40.57 -28.75 5.12
N THR A 568 -40.42 -29.67 4.16
CA THR A 568 -39.12 -30.04 3.61
C THR A 568 -39.18 -29.94 2.10
N GLY A 569 -38.23 -29.20 1.52
CA GLY A 569 -38.22 -28.94 0.09
C GLY A 569 -36.84 -28.70 -0.48
N LEU A 570 -36.82 -28.68 -1.80
CA LEU A 570 -35.69 -28.35 -2.64
C LEU A 570 -36.05 -27.09 -3.41
N GLY A 571 -35.08 -26.19 -3.54
CA GLY A 571 -35.28 -24.96 -4.29
C GLY A 571 -34.03 -24.49 -5.03
N ALA A 572 -34.23 -23.46 -5.82
CA ALA A 572 -33.20 -22.79 -6.58
C ALA A 572 -33.37 -21.27 -6.46
N GLU A 573 -32.25 -20.57 -6.34
CA GLU A 573 -32.14 -19.14 -6.59
C GLU A 573 -31.51 -18.96 -7.97
N ILE A 574 -32.19 -18.22 -8.83
CA ILE A 574 -31.78 -17.96 -10.21
C ILE A 574 -31.63 -16.46 -10.40
N PHE A 575 -30.46 -16.02 -10.84
CA PHE A 575 -30.13 -14.61 -11.02
C PHE A 575 -30.13 -14.23 -12.50
N PHE A 576 -30.98 -13.28 -12.85
CA PHE A 576 -31.05 -12.67 -14.18
C PHE A 576 -31.11 -11.17 -13.97
N TYR A 577 -29.96 -10.60 -13.58
CA TYR A 577 -29.82 -9.20 -13.21
C TYR A 577 -30.58 -8.28 -14.20
N PRO A 578 -31.47 -7.39 -13.73
CA PRO A 578 -31.67 -6.96 -12.33
C PRO A 578 -32.76 -7.71 -11.54
N LEU A 579 -33.10 -8.93 -11.95
CA LEU A 579 -34.14 -9.77 -11.35
C LEU A 579 -33.53 -11.00 -10.66
N GLN A 580 -34.19 -11.46 -9.59
CA GLN A 580 -33.88 -12.70 -8.89
C GLN A 580 -35.16 -13.53 -8.72
N LEU A 581 -35.15 -14.78 -9.17
CA LEU A 581 -36.23 -15.76 -8.94
C LEU A 581 -35.80 -16.75 -7.88
N THR A 582 -36.62 -16.94 -6.87
CA THR A 582 -36.51 -18.05 -5.93
C THR A 582 -37.70 -18.98 -6.16
N LEU A 583 -37.42 -20.26 -6.40
CA LEU A 583 -38.44 -21.29 -6.57
C LEU A 583 -38.15 -22.44 -5.62
N GLU A 584 -39.15 -22.90 -4.87
CA GLU A 584 -39.05 -24.00 -3.92
C GLU A 584 -40.25 -24.92 -4.05
N GLY A 585 -40.01 -26.22 -4.09
CA GLY A 585 -41.06 -27.25 -4.10
C GLY A 585 -40.74 -28.35 -3.11
N GLY A 586 -41.77 -28.87 -2.45
CA GLY A 586 -41.57 -29.87 -1.41
C GLY A 586 -42.86 -30.46 -0.87
N THR A 587 -42.75 -31.06 0.31
CA THR A 587 -43.85 -31.68 1.03
C THR A 587 -43.92 -31.19 2.47
N GLY A 588 -45.14 -31.04 2.97
CA GLY A 588 -45.43 -30.95 4.40
C GLY A 588 -45.19 -32.28 5.12
N SER A 589 -45.05 -32.20 6.44
CA SER A 589 -45.09 -33.31 7.41
C SER A 589 -45.75 -32.83 8.71
N GLU A 590 -46.03 -33.75 9.64
CA GLU A 590 -46.82 -33.51 10.85
C GLU A 590 -48.25 -33.10 10.48
N LEU A 591 -48.79 -31.94 10.89
CA LEU A 591 -50.16 -31.52 10.53
C LEU A 591 -50.34 -31.15 9.05
N ASN A 592 -49.27 -30.94 8.29
CA ASN A 592 -49.36 -30.70 6.85
C ASN A 592 -49.00 -31.97 6.07
N HIS A 593 -49.89 -32.45 5.21
CA HIS A 593 -49.67 -33.68 4.42
C HIS A 593 -49.70 -33.43 2.90
N LYS A 594 -49.62 -32.17 2.46
CA LYS A 594 -49.71 -31.80 1.04
C LYS A 594 -48.36 -31.35 0.48
N GLY A 595 -48.23 -31.50 -0.84
CA GLY A 595 -47.16 -30.80 -1.58
C GLY A 595 -47.35 -29.29 -1.51
N TYR A 596 -46.27 -28.55 -1.67
CA TYR A 596 -46.29 -27.08 -1.76
C TYR A 596 -45.41 -26.59 -2.92
N LEU A 597 -45.69 -25.36 -3.35
CA LEU A 597 -44.88 -24.65 -4.33
C LEU A 597 -44.80 -23.18 -3.92
N TRP A 598 -43.58 -22.71 -3.64
CA TRP A 598 -43.33 -21.32 -3.29
C TRP A 598 -42.47 -20.66 -4.35
N SER A 599 -42.85 -19.46 -4.75
CA SER A 599 -42.16 -18.69 -5.78
C SER A 599 -42.06 -17.24 -5.36
N ARG A 600 -40.91 -16.63 -5.58
CA ARG A 600 -40.65 -15.21 -5.31
C ARG A 600 -39.82 -14.61 -6.44
N LEU A 601 -40.29 -13.49 -6.98
CA LEU A 601 -39.57 -12.66 -7.94
C LEU A 601 -39.22 -11.33 -7.29
N ASP A 602 -37.93 -11.03 -7.18
CA ASP A 602 -37.41 -9.74 -6.73
C ASP A 602 -36.83 -8.97 -7.91
N TRP A 603 -37.23 -7.72 -8.08
CA TRP A 603 -36.76 -6.81 -9.12
C TRP A 603 -36.11 -5.58 -8.50
N ARG A 604 -34.81 -5.41 -8.75
CA ARG A 604 -34.10 -4.16 -8.45
C ARG A 604 -34.35 -3.15 -9.57
N LEU A 605 -35.00 -2.03 -9.25
CA LEU A 605 -35.21 -0.95 -10.23
C LEU A 605 -33.97 -0.05 -10.33
N ASP A 606 -33.46 0.38 -9.18
CA ASP A 606 -32.29 1.24 -9.03
C ASP A 606 -31.69 1.11 -7.61
N ASP A 607 -30.85 2.07 -7.22
CA ASP A 607 -30.27 2.17 -5.87
C ASP A 607 -31.31 2.30 -4.75
N HIS A 608 -32.52 2.78 -5.05
CA HIS A 608 -33.52 3.16 -4.06
C HIS A 608 -34.71 2.23 -3.99
N TRP A 609 -35.10 1.59 -5.09
CA TRP A 609 -36.36 0.86 -5.17
C TRP A 609 -36.18 -0.61 -5.54
N THR A 610 -36.86 -1.46 -4.79
CA THR A 610 -37.03 -2.88 -5.10
C THR A 610 -38.51 -3.26 -5.11
N LEU A 611 -38.90 -4.11 -6.04
CA LEU A 611 -40.25 -4.68 -6.14
C LEU A 611 -40.17 -6.19 -5.94
N GLY A 612 -41.04 -6.72 -5.10
CA GLY A 612 -41.15 -8.15 -4.84
C GLY A 612 -42.56 -8.66 -5.14
N ALA A 613 -42.67 -9.86 -5.71
CA ALA A 613 -43.93 -10.59 -5.81
C ALA A 613 -43.71 -12.05 -5.39
N ALA A 614 -44.58 -12.59 -4.54
CA ALA A 614 -44.51 -13.98 -4.14
C ALA A 614 -45.86 -14.69 -4.21
N ILE A 615 -45.82 -15.96 -4.59
CA ILE A 615 -46.97 -16.87 -4.62
C ILE A 615 -46.54 -18.14 -3.88
N ASN A 616 -47.20 -18.42 -2.76
CA ASN A 616 -46.94 -19.56 -1.90
C ASN A 616 -48.18 -20.44 -1.84
N LEU A 617 -48.21 -21.50 -2.65
CA LEU A 617 -49.25 -22.51 -2.61
C LEU A 617 -48.99 -23.45 -1.43
N ASN A 618 -50.01 -23.71 -0.60
CA ASN A 618 -49.84 -24.42 0.67
C ASN A 618 -48.75 -23.76 1.55
N SER A 619 -49.00 -22.50 1.93
CA SER A 619 -48.08 -21.64 2.67
C SER A 619 -47.77 -22.19 4.07
N ALA A 620 -46.51 -22.04 4.47
CA ALA A 620 -46.07 -22.35 5.84
C ALA A 620 -46.63 -21.40 6.90
N ASP A 621 -47.15 -20.24 6.49
CA ASP A 621 -47.79 -19.27 7.39
C ASP A 621 -49.24 -19.65 7.72
N THR A 622 -49.74 -20.80 7.23
CA THR A 622 -51.07 -21.33 7.59
C THR A 622 -51.13 -21.53 9.13
N PRO A 623 -52.14 -20.99 9.84
CA PRO A 623 -52.28 -21.19 11.28
C PRO A 623 -52.27 -22.67 11.68
N LEU A 624 -51.53 -23.03 12.74
CA LEU A 624 -51.44 -24.44 13.20
C LEU A 624 -52.81 -25.05 13.50
N ARG A 625 -53.70 -24.32 14.19
CA ARG A 625 -55.08 -24.76 14.46
C ARG A 625 -55.92 -24.95 13.18
N ALA A 626 -55.62 -24.21 12.10
CA ALA A 626 -56.26 -24.43 10.80
C ALA A 626 -55.76 -25.73 10.15
N LEU A 627 -54.45 -26.00 10.19
CA LEU A 627 -53.84 -27.25 9.72
C LEU A 627 -54.36 -28.46 10.52
N ALA A 628 -54.53 -28.33 11.83
CA ALA A 628 -55.09 -29.37 12.70
C ALA A 628 -56.51 -29.78 12.28
N ARG A 629 -57.27 -28.86 11.67
CA ARG A 629 -58.61 -29.11 11.10
C ARG A 629 -58.59 -29.52 9.62
N GLY A 630 -57.42 -29.75 9.04
CA GLY A 630 -57.24 -30.11 7.64
C GLY A 630 -57.42 -28.96 6.65
N ASN A 631 -57.32 -27.70 7.12
CA ASN A 631 -57.38 -26.52 6.27
C ASN A 631 -55.98 -26.01 5.91
N TYR A 632 -55.84 -25.51 4.69
CA TYR A 632 -54.57 -25.08 4.10
C TYR A 632 -54.74 -23.67 3.52
N ALA A 633 -53.65 -22.90 3.42
CA ALA A 633 -53.68 -21.56 2.86
C ALA A 633 -52.82 -21.41 1.62
N ASP A 634 -53.32 -20.68 0.63
CA ASP A 634 -52.51 -20.13 -0.46
C ASP A 634 -52.28 -18.63 -0.18
N GLN A 635 -51.05 -18.15 -0.40
CA GLN A 635 -50.65 -16.80 -0.03
C GLN A 635 -50.03 -16.06 -1.21
N TYR A 636 -50.45 -14.83 -1.42
CA TYR A 636 -50.01 -13.93 -2.49
C TYR A 636 -49.49 -12.64 -1.87
N GLN A 637 -48.27 -12.24 -2.22
CA GLN A 637 -47.60 -11.08 -1.63
C GLN A 637 -47.08 -10.14 -2.71
N LEU A 638 -47.21 -8.83 -2.46
CA LEU A 638 -46.55 -7.77 -3.19
C LEU A 638 -45.75 -6.91 -2.20
N ASP A 639 -44.46 -6.76 -2.44
CA ASP A 639 -43.54 -5.96 -1.64
C ASP A 639 -43.03 -4.76 -2.44
N LEU A 640 -42.97 -3.60 -1.81
CA LEU A 640 -42.28 -2.42 -2.30
C LEU A 640 -41.22 -2.03 -1.26
N GLY A 641 -39.94 -2.22 -1.60
CA GLY A 641 -38.81 -1.78 -0.80
C GLY A 641 -38.30 -0.42 -1.24
N TRP A 642 -37.97 0.42 -0.27
CA TRP A 642 -37.36 1.72 -0.48
C TRP A 642 -36.13 1.90 0.42
N ARG A 643 -35.00 2.30 -0.14
CA ARG A 643 -33.80 2.70 0.61
C ARG A 643 -33.37 4.07 0.14
N GLN A 644 -33.31 5.04 1.06
CA GLN A 644 -32.68 6.31 0.75
C GLN A 644 -31.15 6.16 0.78
N ASP A 645 -30.63 5.57 1.85
CA ASP A 645 -29.20 5.37 2.11
C ASP A 645 -28.99 4.49 3.37
N GLU A 646 -27.80 4.49 3.98
CA GLU A 646 -27.47 3.71 5.18
C GLU A 646 -28.24 4.10 6.44
N THR A 647 -28.88 5.27 6.43
CA THR A 647 -29.59 5.88 7.58
C THR A 647 -31.09 5.70 7.49
N ARG A 648 -31.65 5.48 6.30
CA ARG A 648 -33.10 5.46 6.11
C ARG A 648 -33.55 4.49 5.04
N GLU A 649 -34.46 3.61 5.42
CA GLU A 649 -35.08 2.63 4.55
C GLU A 649 -36.47 2.27 5.05
N GLY A 650 -37.31 1.72 4.19
CA GLY A 650 -38.65 1.28 4.53
C GLY A 650 -39.17 0.27 3.53
N ALA A 651 -40.28 -0.38 3.88
CA ALA A 651 -40.97 -1.25 2.95
C ALA A 651 -42.48 -1.21 3.19
N LEU A 652 -43.23 -1.50 2.14
CA LEU A 652 -44.66 -1.76 2.17
C LEU A 652 -44.91 -3.18 1.67
N ARG A 653 -45.85 -3.89 2.30
CA ARG A 653 -46.30 -5.21 1.88
C ARG A 653 -47.82 -5.24 1.81
N LEU A 654 -48.33 -5.75 0.70
CA LEU A 654 -49.71 -6.17 0.55
C LEU A 654 -49.75 -7.69 0.46
N GLU A 655 -50.64 -8.30 1.22
CA GLU A 655 -50.76 -9.75 1.32
C GLU A 655 -52.22 -10.19 1.27
N GLN A 656 -52.49 -11.23 0.49
CA GLN A 656 -53.74 -11.97 0.53
C GLN A 656 -53.43 -13.42 0.88
N MET A 657 -54.12 -13.94 1.88
CA MET A 657 -54.07 -15.34 2.28
C MET A 657 -55.46 -15.94 2.19
N ASP A 658 -55.62 -16.94 1.31
CA ASP A 658 -56.86 -17.66 1.06
C ASP A 658 -56.79 -19.01 1.79
N ILE A 659 -57.48 -19.12 2.91
CA ILE A 659 -57.55 -20.34 3.73
C ILE A 659 -58.75 -21.17 3.28
N SER A 660 -58.57 -22.49 3.15
CA SER A 660 -59.60 -23.40 2.64
C SER A 660 -60.84 -23.55 3.54
N ASP A 661 -60.83 -22.98 4.75
CA ASP A 661 -62.00 -22.88 5.64
C ASP A 661 -62.98 -21.77 5.22
N GLY A 662 -62.67 -21.02 4.16
CA GLY A 662 -63.46 -19.91 3.64
C GLY A 662 -62.97 -18.54 4.13
N ASN A 663 -61.94 -18.49 4.97
CA ASN A 663 -61.34 -17.24 5.39
C ASN A 663 -60.41 -16.68 4.32
N ARG A 664 -60.66 -15.44 3.91
CA ARG A 664 -59.74 -14.66 3.10
C ARG A 664 -59.21 -13.49 3.91
N ARG A 665 -57.93 -13.56 4.25
CA ARG A 665 -57.21 -12.54 5.01
C ARG A 665 -56.50 -11.60 4.06
N LEU A 666 -56.87 -10.32 4.10
CA LEU A 666 -56.18 -9.24 3.40
C LEU A 666 -55.39 -8.42 4.41
N THR A 667 -54.08 -8.31 4.22
CA THR A 667 -53.19 -7.56 5.12
C THR A 667 -52.42 -6.51 4.34
N ALA A 668 -52.38 -5.29 4.87
CA ALA A 668 -51.46 -4.25 4.41
C ALA A 668 -50.56 -3.87 5.58
N SER A 669 -49.26 -3.91 5.36
CA SER A 669 -48.27 -3.55 6.38
C SER A 669 -47.15 -2.71 5.80
N GLY A 670 -46.46 -1.99 6.66
CA GLY A 670 -45.34 -1.17 6.28
C GLY A 670 -44.47 -0.82 7.46
N TRP A 671 -43.20 -0.54 7.18
CA TRP A 671 -42.28 -0.07 8.19
C TRP A 671 -41.31 0.96 7.60
N LEU A 672 -40.85 1.87 8.45
CA LEU A 672 -39.86 2.88 8.14
C LEU A 672 -38.82 2.91 9.26
N ARG A 673 -37.56 2.61 8.91
CA ARG A 673 -36.41 2.70 9.79
C ARG A 673 -35.66 4.00 9.52
N GLN A 674 -35.27 4.69 10.59
CA GLN A 674 -34.49 5.93 10.56
C GLN A 674 -33.42 5.89 11.65
N ASP A 675 -32.17 6.11 11.27
CA ASP A 675 -31.10 6.40 12.22
C ASP A 675 -31.34 7.79 12.84
N LEU A 676 -31.39 7.84 14.16
CA LEU A 676 -31.50 9.08 14.92
C LEU A 676 -30.13 9.69 15.18
N TRP A 677 -29.14 8.82 15.46
CA TRP A 677 -27.78 9.21 15.72
C TRP A 677 -26.84 8.02 15.51
N ARG A 678 -25.73 8.25 14.83
CA ARG A 678 -24.67 7.26 14.63
C ARG A 678 -23.33 7.95 14.84
N ARG A 679 -22.51 7.40 15.73
CA ARG A 679 -21.14 7.88 15.94
C ARG A 679 -20.22 6.79 16.45
N ASP A 680 -19.10 6.63 15.78
CA ASP A 680 -18.06 5.66 16.11
C ASP A 680 -18.66 4.24 16.26
N ARG A 681 -18.70 3.72 17.49
CA ARG A 681 -19.18 2.37 17.83
C ARG A 681 -20.66 2.31 18.21
N TRP A 682 -21.33 3.46 18.27
CA TRP A 682 -22.70 3.58 18.74
C TRP A 682 -23.65 3.97 17.62
N TRP A 683 -24.84 3.40 17.67
CA TRP A 683 -25.92 3.66 16.71
C TRP A 683 -27.26 3.56 17.44
N PHE A 684 -28.08 4.60 17.30
CA PHE A 684 -29.48 4.62 17.73
C PHE A 684 -30.39 4.78 16.51
N ASP A 685 -31.33 3.86 16.36
CA ASP A 685 -32.37 3.92 15.32
C ASP A 685 -33.76 3.83 15.92
N THR A 686 -34.72 4.32 15.14
CA THR A 686 -36.13 4.12 15.37
C THR A 686 -36.76 3.41 14.18
N THR A 687 -37.71 2.52 14.45
CA THR A 687 -38.54 1.90 13.43
C THR A 687 -40.00 2.16 13.73
N LEU A 688 -40.72 2.79 12.80
CA LEU A 688 -42.17 2.91 12.84
C LEU A 688 -42.76 1.77 12.01
N ARG A 689 -43.66 0.97 12.59
CA ARG A 689 -44.37 -0.11 11.89
C ARG A 689 -45.87 0.13 11.94
N GLY A 690 -46.55 -0.11 10.83
CA GLY A 690 -48.00 -0.04 10.72
C GLY A 690 -48.53 -1.28 10.03
N ALA A 691 -49.63 -1.83 10.52
CA ALA A 691 -50.33 -2.95 9.88
C ALA A 691 -51.84 -2.80 10.00
N THR A 692 -52.57 -3.34 9.05
CA THR A 692 -54.02 -3.53 9.12
C THR A 692 -54.41 -4.81 8.42
N SER A 693 -55.35 -5.56 8.98
CA SER A 693 -55.93 -6.71 8.31
C SER A 693 -57.45 -6.63 8.23
N ARG A 694 -58.00 -7.34 7.26
CA ARG A 694 -59.42 -7.66 7.12
C ARG A 694 -59.56 -9.15 6.89
N ASN A 695 -60.50 -9.76 7.59
CA ASN A 695 -60.75 -11.20 7.54
C ASN A 695 -62.24 -11.45 7.32
N GLU A 696 -62.57 -12.65 6.83
CA GLU A 696 -63.96 -13.06 6.66
C GLU A 696 -64.54 -13.58 7.98
N ALA A 697 -65.85 -13.43 8.15
CA ALA A 697 -66.57 -13.90 9.34
C ALA A 697 -66.80 -15.41 9.26
N VAL A 698 -65.79 -16.19 9.63
CA VAL A 698 -65.83 -17.65 9.72
C VAL A 698 -65.66 -18.13 11.15
N GLU A 699 -66.31 -19.24 11.50
CA GLU A 699 -66.20 -19.85 12.83
C GLU A 699 -64.93 -20.71 12.90
N VAL A 700 -63.87 -20.15 13.49
CA VAL A 700 -62.53 -20.74 13.54
C VAL A 700 -61.92 -20.64 14.93
N ASP A 701 -61.02 -21.57 15.25
CA ASP A 701 -60.39 -21.63 16.58
C ASP A 701 -59.06 -20.87 16.66
N TYR A 702 -58.63 -20.22 15.58
CA TYR A 702 -57.41 -19.40 15.57
C TYR A 702 -57.75 -17.91 15.60
N PHE A 703 -56.75 -17.09 15.94
CA PHE A 703 -56.92 -15.63 15.95
C PHE A 703 -57.34 -15.09 14.58
N ASN A 704 -58.59 -14.61 14.50
CA ASN A 704 -59.18 -14.13 13.25
C ASN A 704 -60.04 -12.87 13.42
N PRO A 705 -59.45 -11.71 13.76
CA PRO A 705 -60.20 -10.48 13.94
C PRO A 705 -60.81 -10.02 12.61
N LEU A 706 -62.10 -9.67 12.57
CA LEU A 706 -62.75 -9.20 11.32
C LEU A 706 -62.01 -8.01 10.70
N GLN A 707 -61.57 -7.07 11.53
CA GLN A 707 -60.69 -5.98 11.15
C GLN A 707 -59.80 -5.62 12.33
N ASP A 708 -58.52 -5.38 12.05
CA ASP A 708 -57.59 -4.87 13.03
C ASP A 708 -56.61 -3.85 12.43
N ARG A 709 -55.96 -3.10 13.33
CA ARG A 709 -54.89 -2.16 13.01
C ARG A 709 -53.85 -2.18 14.12
N ASN A 710 -52.59 -2.05 13.76
CA ASN A 710 -51.49 -1.91 14.70
C ASN A 710 -50.58 -0.76 14.28
N LEU A 711 -50.18 0.07 15.22
CA LEU A 711 -49.14 1.08 15.03
C LEU A 711 -48.10 0.90 16.13
N GLU A 712 -46.87 0.60 15.75
CA GLU A 712 -45.75 0.32 16.67
C GLU A 712 -44.60 1.29 16.43
N LEU A 713 -44.05 1.82 17.53
CA LEU A 713 -42.79 2.55 17.54
C LEU A 713 -41.74 1.72 18.27
N GLU A 714 -40.65 1.43 17.57
CA GLU A 714 -39.47 0.75 18.11
C GLU A 714 -38.30 1.73 18.22
N LEU A 715 -37.53 1.60 19.29
CA LEU A 715 -36.27 2.27 19.55
C LEU A 715 -35.20 1.20 19.79
N ALA A 716 -34.06 1.32 19.12
CA ALA A 716 -32.93 0.41 19.27
C ALA A 716 -31.66 1.18 19.61
N GLY A 717 -30.95 0.73 20.65
CA GLY A 717 -29.60 1.18 20.99
C GLY A 717 -28.60 0.08 20.71
N ARG A 718 -27.57 0.39 19.91
CA ARG A 718 -26.59 -0.58 19.43
C ARG A 718 -25.17 -0.16 19.76
N TYR A 719 -24.36 -1.14 20.16
CA TYR A 719 -22.94 -0.96 20.44
C TYR A 719 -22.10 -2.05 19.76
N ARG A 720 -21.17 -1.64 18.89
CA ARG A 720 -20.25 -2.51 18.18
C ARG A 720 -18.90 -2.58 18.90
N LEU A 721 -18.44 -3.80 19.17
CA LEU A 721 -17.13 -4.08 19.74
C LEU A 721 -16.28 -4.84 18.72
N PRO A 722 -15.35 -4.18 18.01
CA PRO A 722 -14.38 -4.86 17.17
C PRO A 722 -13.36 -5.62 18.04
N LEU A 723 -12.91 -6.76 17.54
CA LEU A 723 -11.93 -7.64 18.15
C LEU A 723 -10.88 -8.03 17.09
N ASP A 724 -9.68 -8.39 17.54
CA ASP A 724 -8.61 -8.83 16.63
C ASP A 724 -9.02 -10.03 15.76
N GLY A 725 -8.41 -10.11 14.57
CA GLY A 725 -8.65 -11.20 13.62
C GLY A 725 -9.98 -11.08 12.88
N ARG A 726 -10.44 -9.85 12.59
CA ARG A 726 -11.69 -9.54 11.87
C ARG A 726 -12.95 -10.05 12.58
N ARG A 727 -12.90 -10.09 13.92
CA ARG A 727 -14.03 -10.50 14.76
C ARG A 727 -14.77 -9.26 15.26
N SER A 728 -16.06 -9.41 15.53
CA SER A 728 -16.81 -8.34 16.20
C SER A 728 -18.02 -8.87 16.92
N LEU A 729 -18.45 -8.14 17.94
CA LEU A 729 -19.71 -8.34 18.65
C LEU A 729 -20.55 -7.07 18.51
N LEU A 730 -21.79 -7.22 18.04
CA LEU A 730 -22.81 -6.18 18.10
C LEU A 730 -23.78 -6.53 19.23
N GLN A 731 -23.97 -5.59 20.15
CA GLN A 731 -24.96 -5.69 21.22
C GLN A 731 -26.10 -4.74 20.89
N SER A 732 -27.35 -5.22 20.95
CA SER A 732 -28.54 -4.41 20.67
C SER A 732 -29.55 -4.54 21.81
N LEU A 733 -30.02 -3.40 22.32
CA LEU A 733 -31.17 -3.30 23.21
C LEU A 733 -32.32 -2.67 22.44
N THR A 734 -33.43 -3.39 22.32
CA THR A 734 -34.60 -2.94 21.56
C THR A 734 -35.79 -2.80 22.49
N MET A 735 -36.49 -1.68 22.38
CA MET A 735 -37.70 -1.35 23.12
C MET A 735 -38.76 -0.92 22.13
N SER A 736 -39.96 -1.50 22.18
CA SER A 736 -41.07 -1.05 21.38
C SER A 736 -42.35 -0.91 22.19
N GLY A 737 -43.20 -0.01 21.72
CA GLY A 737 -44.56 0.18 22.22
C GLY A 737 -45.51 0.27 21.03
N ASN A 738 -46.66 -0.37 21.14
CA ASN A 738 -47.64 -0.38 20.07
C ASN A 738 -49.05 -0.05 20.58
N HIS A 739 -49.87 0.42 19.66
CA HIS A 739 -51.29 0.63 19.86
C HIS A 739 -52.06 -0.25 18.87
N TYR A 740 -52.89 -1.13 19.40
CA TYR A 740 -53.63 -2.14 18.66
C TYR A 740 -55.12 -1.86 18.73
N TRP A 741 -55.78 -1.83 17.58
CA TRP A 741 -57.24 -1.67 17.46
C TRP A 741 -57.82 -2.95 16.89
N GLN A 742 -58.84 -3.49 17.53
CA GLN A 742 -59.54 -4.68 17.08
C GLN A 742 -61.04 -4.44 17.05
N GLN A 743 -61.67 -4.76 15.92
CA GLN A 743 -63.12 -4.69 15.80
C GLN A 743 -63.80 -5.61 16.82
N GLY A 744 -64.71 -5.05 17.61
CA GLY A 744 -65.44 -5.76 18.68
C GLY A 744 -64.79 -5.66 20.08
N TYR A 745 -63.53 -5.24 20.16
CA TYR A 745 -62.76 -5.23 21.43
C TYR A 745 -62.17 -3.87 21.80
N GLY A 746 -62.14 -2.91 20.88
CA GLY A 746 -61.68 -1.55 21.16
C GLY A 746 -60.21 -1.34 20.82
N SER A 747 -59.47 -0.68 21.70
CA SER A 747 -58.07 -0.32 21.47
C SER A 747 -57.23 -0.45 22.73
N ASP A 748 -56.07 -1.08 22.61
CA ASP A 748 -55.17 -1.38 23.72
C ASP A 748 -53.71 -1.11 23.37
N GLN A 749 -52.86 -1.11 24.40
CA GLN A 749 -51.43 -0.88 24.26
C GLN A 749 -50.66 -2.17 24.54
N GLY A 750 -49.62 -2.40 23.75
CA GLY A 750 -48.64 -3.46 23.98
C GLY A 750 -47.23 -2.89 24.02
N TRP A 751 -46.27 -3.75 24.36
CA TRP A 751 -44.86 -3.40 24.43
C TRP A 751 -43.97 -4.62 24.24
N GLN A 752 -42.72 -4.38 23.85
CA GLN A 752 -41.68 -5.39 23.79
C GLN A 752 -40.33 -4.83 24.27
N LEU A 753 -39.56 -5.67 24.95
CA LEU A 753 -38.18 -5.41 25.34
C LEU A 753 -37.33 -6.63 24.96
N SER A 754 -36.23 -6.44 24.25
CA SER A 754 -35.32 -7.52 23.91
C SER A 754 -33.86 -7.09 23.93
N TYR A 755 -32.99 -8.06 24.20
CA TYR A 755 -31.55 -7.89 24.19
C TYR A 755 -30.89 -8.96 23.32
N ARG A 756 -30.00 -8.54 22.43
CA ARG A 756 -29.42 -9.36 21.36
C ARG A 756 -27.90 -9.20 21.31
N HIS A 757 -27.23 -10.32 21.05
CA HIS A 757 -25.82 -10.39 20.68
C HIS A 757 -25.68 -10.94 19.26
N ASP A 758 -24.92 -10.27 18.41
CA ASP A 758 -24.53 -10.76 17.08
C ASP A 758 -23.01 -10.84 16.98
N TRP A 759 -22.50 -12.06 16.85
CA TRP A 759 -21.08 -12.33 16.69
C TRP A 759 -20.72 -12.55 15.23
N ILE A 760 -19.66 -11.88 14.78
CA ILE A 760 -18.88 -12.27 13.60
C ILE A 760 -17.62 -12.94 14.14
N LEU A 761 -17.56 -14.28 14.05
CA LEU A 761 -16.44 -15.10 14.55
C LEU A 761 -15.34 -15.27 13.49
N SER A 762 -15.75 -15.26 12.23
CA SER A 762 -14.91 -15.14 11.05
C SER A 762 -15.76 -14.57 9.90
N PRO A 763 -15.17 -14.16 8.76
CA PRO A 763 -15.95 -13.81 7.58
C PRO A 763 -16.91 -14.91 7.09
N ALA A 764 -16.66 -16.17 7.47
CA ALA A 764 -17.44 -17.33 7.08
C ALA A 764 -18.41 -17.82 8.17
N LEU A 765 -18.39 -17.24 9.38
CA LEU A 765 -19.19 -17.74 10.51
C LEU A 765 -19.73 -16.59 11.36
N SER A 766 -21.06 -16.49 11.43
CA SER A 766 -21.76 -15.59 12.34
C SER A 766 -22.79 -16.32 13.20
N LEU A 767 -22.95 -15.85 14.44
CA LEU A 767 -23.85 -16.41 15.44
C LEU A 767 -24.56 -15.26 16.14
N GLY A 768 -25.89 -15.21 16.04
CA GLY A 768 -26.72 -14.31 16.82
C GLY A 768 -27.56 -15.06 17.84
N TYR A 769 -27.79 -14.45 19.00
CA TYR A 769 -28.76 -14.95 19.98
C TYR A 769 -29.30 -13.81 20.83
N GLY A 770 -30.47 -14.02 21.41
CA GLY A 770 -31.07 -13.05 22.30
C GLY A 770 -32.28 -13.58 23.04
N LEU A 771 -32.78 -12.73 23.92
CA LEU A 771 -33.97 -13.00 24.71
C LEU A 771 -34.80 -11.72 24.83
N GLY A 772 -36.10 -11.89 25.03
CA GLY A 772 -37.00 -10.77 25.19
C GLY A 772 -38.28 -11.12 25.91
N ARG A 773 -39.02 -10.07 26.25
CA ARG A 773 -40.35 -10.13 26.83
C ARG A 773 -41.27 -9.18 26.10
N ARG A 774 -42.51 -9.59 25.90
CA ARG A 774 -43.54 -8.79 25.24
C ARG A 774 -44.88 -8.90 25.96
N GLN A 775 -45.72 -7.90 25.73
CA GLN A 775 -47.15 -7.93 26.02
C GLN A 775 -47.89 -7.65 24.72
N ALA A 776 -48.69 -8.61 24.28
CA ALA A 776 -49.59 -8.48 23.15
C ALA A 776 -51.05 -8.50 23.65
N ILE A 777 -51.98 -7.98 22.85
CA ILE A 777 -53.40 -7.96 23.19
C ILE A 777 -54.16 -8.69 22.10
N TYR A 778 -54.93 -9.70 22.49
CA TYR A 778 -55.77 -10.49 21.60
C TYR A 778 -57.17 -10.61 22.20
N ASP A 779 -58.20 -10.29 21.42
CA ASP A 779 -59.59 -10.35 21.87
C ASP A 779 -59.82 -9.55 23.17
N GLY A 780 -59.15 -8.40 23.30
CA GLY A 780 -59.19 -7.52 24.47
C GLY A 780 -58.44 -8.04 25.71
N ASN A 781 -57.79 -9.20 25.63
CA ASN A 781 -57.07 -9.80 26.74
C ASN A 781 -55.55 -9.64 26.57
N PRO A 782 -54.82 -9.21 27.61
CA PRO A 782 -53.37 -9.14 27.56
C PRO A 782 -52.74 -10.54 27.69
N GLU A 783 -51.79 -10.83 26.80
CA GLU A 783 -50.96 -12.02 26.81
C GLU A 783 -49.48 -11.62 26.91
N PHE A 784 -48.76 -12.22 27.87
CA PHE A 784 -47.35 -11.95 28.12
C PHE A 784 -46.49 -13.09 27.59
N GLY A 785 -45.51 -12.77 26.75
CA GLY A 785 -44.59 -13.75 26.18
C GLY A 785 -43.15 -13.51 26.62
N ASN A 786 -42.45 -14.56 27.04
CA ASN A 786 -40.99 -14.58 27.09
C ASN A 786 -40.49 -15.39 25.90
N PHE A 787 -39.50 -14.87 25.18
CA PHE A 787 -38.96 -15.56 24.01
C PHE A 787 -37.43 -15.53 24.00
N ILE A 788 -36.86 -16.56 23.42
CA ILE A 788 -35.45 -16.65 23.06
C ILE A 788 -35.33 -16.91 21.56
N PHE A 789 -34.26 -16.42 20.96
CA PHE A 789 -33.97 -16.64 19.56
C PHE A 789 -32.49 -16.85 19.34
N ALA A 790 -32.14 -17.60 18.30
CA ALA A 790 -30.79 -17.80 17.85
C ALA A 790 -30.75 -17.91 16.33
N ASN A 791 -29.70 -17.40 15.71
CA ASN A 791 -29.43 -17.55 14.30
C ASN A 791 -27.97 -17.91 14.07
N LEU A 792 -27.70 -18.78 13.11
CA LEU A 792 -26.36 -19.21 12.74
C LEU A 792 -26.24 -19.16 11.22
N GLN A 793 -25.18 -18.55 10.73
CA GLN A 793 -24.81 -18.58 9.31
C GLN A 793 -23.35 -19.05 9.20
N TRP A 794 -23.14 -20.11 8.42
CA TRP A 794 -21.84 -20.70 8.19
C TRP A 794 -21.62 -20.96 6.70
N SER A 795 -20.61 -20.32 6.13
CA SER A 795 -20.10 -20.59 4.78
C SER A 795 -18.95 -21.60 4.84
N PHE A 796 -19.00 -22.64 4.02
CA PHE A 796 -17.99 -23.70 3.94
C PHE A 796 -16.88 -23.27 2.97
N MET A 797 -15.76 -22.78 3.51
CA MET A 797 -14.59 -22.29 2.76
C MET A 797 -13.53 -23.35 2.48
#